data_AF-A0A661IJN7-F1
#
_entry.id   AF-A0A661IJN7-F1
#
_cell.length_a   1.000
_cell.length_b   1.000
_cell.length_c   1.000
_cell.angle_alpha   90.00
_cell.angle_beta   90.00
_cell.angle_gamma   90.00
#
_symmetry.space_group_name_H-M   'P 1'
#
loop_
_entity.id
_entity.type
_entity.pdbx_description
1 polymer ?
#
loop_
_entity_poly.entity_id
_entity_poly.type
_entity_poly.pdbx_seq_one_letter_code
_entity_poly.pdbx_strand_id
1 'polypeptide(L)'
;MKMNAESKEPEFVELIRNIKDYDPSKLNNAQLADDMRICFAWYSSLRQGKKLKFTMDEVIELARKIYNEIEKRKREGKMKHDWKPEQMKKYSRELFEIITGAHLAASNSATLPIYPGNVSPRFDPLDLDEFLQKWNSFYFRKPFILLVGSLANWQRTEGDIDILVKARDPTPLLNALDRAIIKCFKLHEDQLADLLIQAHQFIHSDSLFLLTRWRIERAFPEFKGRIQVLDDSFSGPFTNFVELADLAAVARSEKVRQEMAQRGIKLFQWFPMLKPMHGRQKGEIYSVDSVIEVLKTRKDNWFDIGVYVQKKYDGTHCQVHKSGDKVRIITEDGTDVTQNCPTLVKEFQQQPGNFILCGEIELWKNGKHQPRALTAGILNASKPQPDEKDLIFNVYDCLFFDDAGDIHNRPYSERIKYYQKIRETDHIKLAPFTLCHSEQCVRDAIEKYSAQEGSEGAYLKRADFPYELDGKTRLNIKYKKERSLDAVVLKRNKVAKTEKTYYYHCGLKSDHDIVYCGKTFNTNIKAEPGDIIKVVFVDISGYTDPKTGKRWVNWWAPRVVMLRTDKKEPDTIDTAWRMVKETTARFEEKPMPDIKNLEQLDAESPTHKDCINFDPESHMCKLHNRLVDPDALACPDFQPRANLSASAKRFVIQNHFRGSSSHGDFRVQLDHVLGGFTLGWQRADELKRELEKHWQLKKTKDRYEIYWDGELMYALDKRENVVQEPSAALKKRVFEFHKKLAMDPRFWKIDMNTGEELKRKGSVRDEVEKIFCVQKTREPFEWLSVEGVTKPREVEPEPGGTRFFPGIFVEVDSGTYYPGAQKPYFKEYFLNGKKWKGRVVFRLVAGLQGTKAVANWLYWKPDDQTPYVLSARAVRDNWLPAEGSAMPPEWEHKLPEELHFWKAGDRKKKLELRKLAREYLKKKEVLSVDDEVEFVLTHRYWQGQYVVRGLPVEDYHIKIGEHRFHLDKDPTHEFPENGISALQFHDKDEYFVEGEKKPQSAVNPNRKIPAYIHVLDRGKAEIIADEPLYLHVRLNGKKLKGLFYFRRTSRDAEFWTFKKGMESF
;
A
#
# COMPACT_ATOMS: atom_id res chain seq x y z
N MET A 1 60.25 47.35 -52.21
CA MET A 1 61.23 46.32 -51.81
C MET A 1 60.45 45.03 -51.56
N LYS A 2 60.79 43.92 -52.22
CA LYS A 2 61.79 42.91 -51.78
C LYS A 2 61.43 42.33 -50.39
N MET A 3 61.22 41.03 -50.20
CA MET A 3 61.54 39.86 -51.06
C MET A 3 60.54 38.70 -50.89
N ASN A 4 60.44 37.85 -51.92
CA ASN A 4 59.79 36.54 -51.86
C ASN A 4 60.65 35.53 -51.08
N ALA A 5 59.98 34.46 -50.60
CA ALA A 5 60.43 33.06 -50.46
C ALA A 5 61.83 32.79 -49.84
N GLU A 6 62.00 31.85 -48.92
CA GLU A 6 61.74 30.41 -49.12
C GLU A 6 61.52 29.63 -47.81
N SER A 7 61.16 28.37 -47.99
CA SER A 7 60.80 27.35 -47.00
C SER A 7 61.70 27.21 -45.77
N LYS A 8 61.06 27.04 -44.60
CA LYS A 8 61.38 25.90 -43.74
C LYS A 8 60.16 25.00 -43.66
N GLU A 9 60.36 23.73 -43.96
CA GLU A 9 59.34 22.70 -43.91
C GLU A 9 58.78 22.60 -42.48
N PRO A 10 57.46 22.46 -42.27
CA PRO A 10 56.99 21.77 -41.09
C PRO A 10 57.46 20.32 -41.22
N GLU A 11 58.28 19.85 -40.29
CA GLU A 11 58.74 18.45 -40.25
C GLU A 11 57.56 17.52 -40.49
N PHE A 12 57.72 16.55 -41.40
CA PHE A 12 56.73 15.49 -41.60
C PHE A 12 56.59 14.69 -40.31
N VAL A 13 55.67 15.11 -39.45
CA VAL A 13 55.22 14.35 -38.28
C VAL A 13 54.81 12.99 -38.80
N GLU A 14 55.54 11.94 -38.42
CA GLU A 14 55.39 10.63 -39.03
C GLU A 14 53.96 10.12 -38.84
N LEU A 15 53.19 10.11 -39.94
CA LEU A 15 51.92 9.41 -40.01
C LEU A 15 52.11 8.01 -39.45
N ILE A 16 51.25 7.60 -38.50
CA ILE A 16 51.23 6.26 -37.89
C ILE A 16 51.49 5.17 -38.95
N ARG A 17 52.73 4.67 -39.02
CA ARG A 17 53.17 3.77 -40.10
C ARG A 17 52.76 2.32 -39.87
N ASN A 18 52.84 1.88 -38.60
CA ASN A 18 52.41 0.59 -38.13
C ASN A 18 51.63 0.75 -36.82
N ILE A 19 50.39 0.27 -36.78
CA ILE A 19 49.52 0.33 -35.59
C ILE A 19 50.00 -0.64 -34.50
N LYS A 20 50.66 -1.75 -34.87
CA LYS A 20 51.07 -2.80 -33.93
C LYS A 20 52.20 -2.38 -32.98
N ASP A 21 53.15 -1.60 -33.48
CA ASP A 21 54.33 -1.17 -32.72
C ASP A 21 54.17 0.25 -32.12
N TYR A 22 52.98 0.84 -32.25
CA TYR A 22 52.71 2.21 -31.84
C TYR A 22 52.52 2.31 -30.32
N ASP A 23 53.42 3.05 -29.67
CA ASP A 23 53.43 3.27 -28.22
C ASP A 23 53.23 4.77 -27.91
N PRO A 24 52.00 5.19 -27.49
CA PRO A 24 51.72 6.60 -27.23
C PRO A 24 52.50 7.16 -26.03
N SER A 25 53.00 6.31 -25.12
CA SER A 25 53.74 6.78 -23.94
C SER A 25 55.07 7.44 -24.28
N LYS A 26 55.65 7.12 -25.44
CA LYS A 26 56.94 7.64 -25.93
C LYS A 26 56.82 8.92 -26.76
N LEU A 27 55.60 9.31 -27.16
CA LEU A 27 55.36 10.45 -28.05
C LEU A 27 55.23 11.77 -27.28
N ASN A 28 55.46 12.90 -27.96
CA ASN A 28 55.23 14.22 -27.38
C ASN A 28 53.73 14.62 -27.44
N ASN A 29 53.34 15.63 -26.65
CA ASN A 29 51.93 16.03 -26.52
C ASN A 29 51.30 16.59 -27.80
N ALA A 30 52.09 17.26 -28.66
CA ALA A 30 51.58 17.80 -29.92
C ALA A 30 51.29 16.68 -30.92
N GLN A 31 52.20 15.70 -30.99
CA GLN A 31 52.04 14.52 -31.83
C GLN A 31 50.84 13.67 -31.38
N LEU A 32 50.69 13.37 -30.09
CA LEU A 32 49.51 12.66 -29.57
C LEU A 32 48.18 13.34 -29.94
N ALA A 33 48.12 14.68 -29.91
CA ALA A 33 46.92 15.42 -30.30
C ALA A 33 46.63 15.32 -31.81
N ASP A 34 47.67 15.30 -32.66
CA ASP A 34 47.52 15.14 -34.11
C ASP A 34 47.21 13.69 -34.52
N ASP A 35 47.84 12.71 -33.89
CA ASP A 35 47.56 11.28 -34.08
C ASP A 35 46.11 10.94 -33.70
N MET A 36 45.57 11.57 -32.65
CA MET A 36 44.16 11.50 -32.31
C MET A 36 43.25 12.08 -33.41
N ARG A 37 43.64 13.24 -33.98
CA ARG A 37 42.93 13.86 -35.11
C ARG A 37 42.97 12.97 -36.36
N ILE A 38 44.08 12.28 -36.61
CA ILE A 38 44.24 11.30 -37.70
C ILE A 38 43.29 10.12 -37.48
N CYS A 39 43.22 9.57 -36.26
CA CYS A 39 42.28 8.48 -35.94
C CYS A 39 40.81 8.87 -36.20
N PHE A 40 40.39 10.09 -35.82
CA PHE A 40 39.05 10.61 -36.15
C PHE A 40 38.81 10.73 -37.66
N ALA A 41 39.81 11.12 -38.44
CA ALA A 41 39.72 11.24 -39.90
C ALA A 41 39.65 9.87 -40.60
N TRP A 42 40.41 8.89 -40.12
CA TRP A 42 40.40 7.52 -40.60
C TRP A 42 39.06 6.82 -40.34
N TYR A 43 38.56 6.91 -39.10
CA TYR A 43 37.25 6.36 -38.74
C TYR A 43 36.11 6.98 -39.58
N SER A 44 36.10 8.30 -39.73
CA SER A 44 35.14 9.01 -40.59
C SER A 44 35.20 8.54 -42.06
N SER A 45 36.40 8.26 -42.57
CA SER A 45 36.58 7.76 -43.94
C SER A 45 36.09 6.32 -44.11
N LEU A 46 36.35 5.45 -43.14
CA LEU A 46 35.85 4.07 -43.11
C LEU A 46 34.32 4.01 -42.97
N ARG A 47 33.71 4.87 -42.12
CA ARG A 47 32.24 5.00 -42.00
C ARG A 47 31.58 5.52 -43.29
N GLN A 48 32.33 6.17 -44.17
CA GLN A 48 31.92 6.58 -45.51
C GLN A 48 32.22 5.53 -46.60
N GLY A 49 32.64 4.31 -46.23
CA GLY A 49 32.91 3.22 -47.18
C GLY A 49 34.22 3.36 -47.97
N LYS A 50 35.09 4.31 -47.62
CA LYS A 50 36.41 4.45 -48.28
C LYS A 50 37.35 3.34 -47.78
N LYS A 51 38.04 2.66 -48.69
CA LYS A 51 39.07 1.67 -48.34
C LYS A 51 40.31 2.37 -47.79
N LEU A 52 40.70 2.04 -46.56
CA LEU A 52 42.01 2.39 -45.97
C LEU A 52 42.86 1.12 -45.80
N LYS A 53 44.15 1.30 -45.47
CA LYS A 53 45.10 0.23 -45.15
C LYS A 53 44.75 -0.53 -43.85
N PHE A 54 44.03 0.13 -42.94
CA PHE A 54 43.69 -0.38 -41.62
C PHE A 54 42.18 -0.63 -41.50
N THR A 55 41.80 -1.63 -40.72
CA THR A 55 40.41 -1.97 -40.42
C THR A 55 39.78 -1.00 -39.42
N MET A 56 38.44 -1.02 -39.31
CA MET A 56 37.72 -0.17 -38.36
C MET A 56 38.17 -0.41 -36.91
N ASP A 57 38.36 -1.68 -36.54
CA ASP A 57 38.66 -2.07 -35.16
C ASP A 57 40.10 -1.71 -34.77
N GLU A 58 41.07 -1.85 -35.68
CA GLU A 58 42.45 -1.39 -35.47
C GLU A 58 42.51 0.14 -35.24
N VAL A 59 41.70 0.91 -35.96
CA VAL A 59 41.61 2.37 -35.78
C VAL A 59 40.94 2.72 -34.44
N ILE A 60 39.92 1.99 -34.01
CA ILE A 60 39.27 2.16 -32.70
C ILE A 60 40.23 1.82 -31.55
N GLU A 61 40.98 0.72 -31.65
CA GLU A 61 41.93 0.30 -30.62
C GLU A 61 43.08 1.31 -30.46
N LEU A 62 43.63 1.79 -31.58
CA LEU A 62 44.65 2.83 -31.61
C LEU A 62 44.15 4.14 -30.97
N ALA A 63 42.96 4.61 -31.38
CA ALA A 63 42.35 5.81 -30.81
C ALA A 63 42.15 5.69 -29.29
N ARG A 64 41.78 4.50 -28.79
CA ARG A 64 41.64 4.22 -27.36
C ARG A 64 42.98 4.27 -26.62
N LYS A 65 44.06 3.75 -27.20
CA LYS A 65 45.43 3.84 -26.64
C LYS A 65 45.89 5.30 -26.53
N ILE A 66 45.69 6.10 -27.58
CA ILE A 66 46.04 7.54 -27.60
C ILE A 66 45.21 8.32 -26.58
N TYR A 67 43.89 8.12 -26.57
CA TYR A 67 42.96 8.76 -25.63
C TYR A 67 43.37 8.54 -24.16
N ASN A 68 43.67 7.30 -23.79
CA ASN A 68 44.06 6.94 -22.41
C ASN A 68 45.36 7.63 -21.97
N GLU A 69 46.36 7.75 -22.85
CA GLU A 69 47.62 8.43 -22.55
C GLU A 69 47.44 9.96 -22.45
N ILE A 70 46.61 10.57 -23.31
CA ILE A 70 46.24 12.00 -23.19
C ILE A 70 45.55 12.28 -21.85
N GLU A 71 44.57 11.47 -21.46
CA GLU A 71 43.86 11.64 -20.17
C GLU A 71 44.78 11.42 -18.96
N LYS A 72 45.71 10.45 -19.05
CA LYS A 72 46.74 10.26 -18.03
C LYS A 72 47.64 11.50 -17.89
N ARG A 73 48.16 12.03 -19.01
CA ARG A 73 49.01 13.25 -18.99
C ARG A 73 48.27 14.50 -18.55
N LYS A 74 46.97 14.60 -18.86
CA LYS A 74 46.08 15.65 -18.34
C LYS A 74 45.93 15.58 -16.83
N ARG A 75 45.71 14.38 -16.28
CA ARG A 75 45.64 14.14 -14.82
C ARG A 75 46.96 14.41 -14.10
N GLU A 76 48.08 14.09 -14.74
CA GLU A 76 49.42 14.40 -14.24
C GLU A 76 49.83 15.88 -14.45
N GLY A 77 48.96 16.73 -15.02
CA GLY A 77 49.25 18.14 -15.30
C GLY A 77 50.27 18.39 -16.43
N LYS A 78 50.77 17.33 -17.07
CA LYS A 78 51.82 17.35 -18.11
C LYS A 78 51.29 17.73 -19.49
N MET A 79 49.97 17.73 -19.70
CA MET A 79 49.32 18.13 -20.96
C MET A 79 48.04 18.92 -20.69
N LYS A 80 47.90 20.11 -21.28
CA LYS A 80 46.62 20.82 -21.32
C LYS A 80 45.82 20.34 -22.53
N HIS A 81 44.74 19.62 -22.30
CA HIS A 81 43.83 19.15 -23.35
C HIS A 81 42.38 19.14 -22.85
N ASP A 82 41.44 19.52 -23.71
CA ASP A 82 40.04 19.70 -23.38
C ASP A 82 39.15 19.07 -24.46
N TRP A 83 38.31 18.11 -24.07
CA TRP A 83 37.46 17.38 -25.00
C TRP A 83 36.10 18.06 -25.09
N LYS A 84 35.71 18.45 -26.31
CA LYS A 84 34.46 19.17 -26.59
C LYS A 84 33.54 18.33 -27.49
N PRO A 85 32.96 17.22 -26.98
CA PRO A 85 32.17 16.27 -27.79
C PRO A 85 30.98 16.93 -28.50
N GLU A 86 30.38 17.96 -27.90
CA GLU A 86 29.32 18.78 -28.48
C GLU A 86 29.77 19.60 -29.71
N GLN A 87 31.07 19.86 -29.87
CA GLN A 87 31.66 20.54 -31.03
C GLN A 87 32.25 19.56 -32.07
N MET A 88 32.25 18.25 -31.78
CA MET A 88 32.79 17.24 -32.70
C MET A 88 31.82 16.93 -33.84
N LYS A 89 32.37 16.75 -35.06
CA LYS A 89 31.60 16.29 -36.23
C LYS A 89 31.07 14.87 -35.99
N LYS A 90 29.90 14.53 -36.54
CA LYS A 90 29.16 13.26 -36.35
C LYS A 90 30.04 12.02 -36.13
N TYR A 91 30.90 11.67 -37.10
CA TYR A 91 31.75 10.47 -37.02
C TYR A 91 32.92 10.59 -36.04
N SER A 92 33.41 11.80 -35.77
CA SER A 92 34.42 12.05 -34.73
C SER A 92 33.81 11.90 -33.34
N ARG A 93 32.58 12.42 -33.16
CA ARG A 93 31.79 12.22 -31.94
C ARG A 93 31.46 10.74 -31.72
N GLU A 94 31.05 10.03 -32.76
CA GLU A 94 30.81 8.58 -32.71
C GLU A 94 32.06 7.79 -32.26
N LEU A 95 33.23 8.05 -32.84
CA LEU A 95 34.48 7.42 -32.37
C LEU A 95 34.80 7.81 -30.93
N PHE A 96 34.61 9.08 -30.56
CA PHE A 96 34.83 9.55 -29.19
C PHE A 96 33.93 8.83 -28.19
N GLU A 97 32.64 8.66 -28.50
CA GLU A 97 31.68 7.90 -27.70
C GLU A 97 32.05 6.41 -27.62
N ILE A 98 32.63 5.81 -28.67
CA ILE A 98 33.13 4.42 -28.65
C ILE A 98 34.37 4.26 -27.74
N ILE A 99 35.35 5.17 -27.82
CA ILE A 99 36.62 5.05 -27.07
C ILE A 99 36.50 5.49 -25.60
N THR A 100 35.61 6.44 -25.29
CA THR A 100 35.23 6.79 -23.91
C THR A 100 34.33 5.75 -23.25
N GLY A 101 33.71 4.85 -24.04
CA GLY A 101 32.80 3.83 -23.54
C GLY A 101 31.35 4.28 -23.41
N ALA A 102 30.99 5.50 -23.82
CA ALA A 102 29.59 5.92 -23.92
C ALA A 102 28.77 4.99 -24.85
N HIS A 103 29.40 4.44 -25.90
CA HIS A 103 28.73 3.48 -26.78
C HIS A 103 28.45 2.12 -26.12
N LEU A 104 29.16 1.74 -25.03
CA LEU A 104 28.85 0.55 -24.22
C LEU A 104 27.57 0.72 -23.38
N ALA A 105 27.10 1.95 -23.16
CA ALA A 105 25.76 2.20 -22.62
C ALA A 105 24.65 2.08 -23.70
N ALA A 106 25.00 2.15 -24.98
CA ALA A 106 24.06 2.14 -26.11
C ALA A 106 24.01 0.82 -26.91
N SER A 107 24.99 -0.09 -26.77
CA SER A 107 25.08 -1.31 -27.60
C SER A 107 24.87 -2.64 -26.86
N ASN A 108 24.43 -2.65 -25.60
CA ASN A 108 24.08 -3.89 -24.88
C ASN A 108 22.66 -4.40 -25.20
N SER A 109 21.98 -3.84 -26.21
CA SER A 109 20.71 -4.34 -26.76
C SER A 109 20.88 -5.27 -27.97
N ALA A 110 22.05 -5.87 -28.16
CA ALA A 110 22.14 -7.15 -28.87
C ALA A 110 21.62 -8.26 -27.94
N THR A 111 20.30 -8.36 -27.81
CA THR A 111 19.65 -9.62 -27.44
C THR A 111 19.81 -10.60 -28.60
N LEU A 112 20.05 -11.88 -28.29
CA LEU A 112 19.84 -12.94 -29.27
C LEU A 112 18.39 -12.82 -29.79
N PRO A 113 18.15 -12.87 -31.11
CA PRO A 113 16.80 -12.75 -31.64
C PRO A 113 15.97 -13.98 -31.24
N ILE A 114 14.75 -13.76 -30.78
CA ILE A 114 13.82 -14.83 -30.39
C ILE A 114 13.47 -15.64 -31.65
N TYR A 115 13.99 -16.87 -31.74
CA TYR A 115 13.70 -17.77 -32.86
C TYR A 115 12.45 -18.61 -32.58
N PRO A 116 11.44 -18.60 -33.48
CA PRO A 116 10.31 -19.50 -33.37
C PRO A 116 10.71 -20.95 -33.70
N GLY A 117 11.12 -21.69 -32.66
CA GLY A 117 11.06 -23.16 -32.56
C GLY A 117 12.01 -24.02 -33.40
N ASN A 118 12.49 -23.58 -34.57
CA ASN A 118 13.14 -24.48 -35.56
C ASN A 118 14.42 -23.96 -36.23
N VAL A 119 14.96 -22.79 -35.86
CA VAL A 119 16.23 -22.29 -36.42
C VAL A 119 17.08 -21.64 -35.32
N SER A 120 17.99 -22.39 -34.71
CA SER A 120 18.98 -21.86 -33.76
C SER A 120 20.40 -22.12 -34.28
N PRO A 121 21.37 -21.21 -34.10
CA PRO A 121 22.77 -21.47 -34.45
C PRO A 121 23.30 -22.67 -33.65
N ARG A 122 23.99 -23.61 -34.30
CA ARG A 122 24.56 -24.77 -33.61
C ARG A 122 25.80 -24.36 -32.82
N PHE A 123 25.81 -24.71 -31.54
CA PHE A 123 26.96 -24.61 -30.64
C PHE A 123 27.30 -26.00 -30.08
N ASP A 124 28.50 -26.16 -29.51
CA ASP A 124 28.90 -27.44 -28.92
C ASP A 124 27.96 -27.85 -27.75
N PRO A 125 27.70 -29.16 -27.53
CA PRO A 125 26.81 -29.61 -26.47
C PRO A 125 27.30 -29.16 -25.08
N LEU A 126 26.38 -28.65 -24.25
CA LEU A 126 26.65 -28.27 -22.86
C LEU A 126 25.74 -29.08 -21.93
N ASP A 127 26.32 -29.61 -20.86
CA ASP A 127 25.62 -30.40 -19.86
C ASP A 127 25.03 -29.52 -18.74
N LEU A 128 23.84 -29.89 -18.25
CA LEU A 128 23.13 -29.13 -17.22
C LEU A 128 23.87 -29.16 -15.87
N ASP A 129 24.42 -30.31 -15.47
CA ASP A 129 25.12 -30.45 -14.19
C ASP A 129 26.45 -29.68 -14.20
N GLU A 130 27.13 -29.61 -15.36
CA GLU A 130 28.34 -28.80 -15.53
C GLU A 130 28.04 -27.29 -15.38
N PHE A 131 26.94 -26.81 -15.95
CA PHE A 131 26.50 -25.42 -15.80
C PHE A 131 26.10 -25.10 -14.35
N LEU A 132 25.32 -25.98 -13.71
CA LEU A 132 24.87 -25.79 -12.32
C LEU A 132 26.02 -25.84 -11.30
N GLN A 133 27.07 -26.65 -11.52
CA GLN A 133 28.27 -26.62 -10.68
C GLN A 133 28.95 -25.24 -10.66
N LYS A 134 29.02 -24.58 -11.82
CA LYS A 134 29.68 -23.27 -11.98
C LYS A 134 28.86 -22.11 -11.39
N TRP A 135 27.56 -22.29 -11.13
CA TRP A 135 26.62 -21.20 -10.80
C TRP A 135 26.77 -20.57 -9.40
N ASN A 136 27.45 -21.22 -8.46
CA ASN A 136 27.34 -20.93 -7.01
C ASN A 136 28.14 -19.71 -6.47
N SER A 137 27.93 -18.48 -6.97
CA SER A 137 28.60 -17.29 -6.39
C SER A 137 27.93 -15.89 -6.48
N PHE A 138 26.60 -15.77 -6.47
CA PHE A 138 25.95 -14.52 -6.01
C PHE A 138 24.58 -14.73 -5.33
N TYR A 139 24.26 -13.87 -4.35
CA TYR A 139 23.16 -14.09 -3.39
C TYR A 139 22.14 -12.96 -3.31
N PHE A 140 20.88 -13.36 -3.07
CA PHE A 140 19.70 -12.51 -3.03
C PHE A 140 18.49 -13.43 -2.52
N ARG A 141 17.28 -12.95 -2.09
CA ARG A 141 16.14 -13.76 -1.47
C ARG A 141 14.71 -13.67 -2.14
N LYS A 142 14.04 -14.81 -2.44
CA LYS A 142 12.78 -15.10 -3.22
C LYS A 142 12.82 -14.91 -4.76
N PRO A 143 12.21 -15.84 -5.57
CA PRO A 143 12.68 -16.15 -6.92
C PRO A 143 12.57 -14.97 -7.89
N PHE A 144 13.75 -14.53 -8.31
CA PHE A 144 13.98 -13.35 -9.13
C PHE A 144 14.63 -13.73 -10.47
N ILE A 145 15.22 -14.92 -10.59
CA ILE A 145 15.93 -15.42 -11.78
C ILE A 145 15.59 -16.91 -11.96
N LEU A 146 15.08 -17.28 -13.12
CA LEU A 146 14.59 -18.63 -13.46
C LEU A 146 15.21 -19.11 -14.77
N LEU A 147 15.79 -20.31 -14.84
CA LEU A 147 16.14 -20.95 -16.12
C LEU A 147 14.87 -21.47 -16.77
N VAL A 148 14.62 -21.19 -18.04
CA VAL A 148 13.41 -21.64 -18.77
C VAL A 148 13.81 -22.32 -20.09
N GLY A 149 12.84 -22.73 -20.90
CA GLY A 149 13.10 -23.21 -22.27
C GLY A 149 13.69 -24.63 -22.33
N SER A 150 14.32 -24.96 -23.46
CA SER A 150 14.71 -26.32 -23.86
C SER A 150 15.55 -27.05 -22.81
N LEU A 151 16.54 -26.36 -22.23
CA LEU A 151 17.46 -26.95 -21.25
C LEU A 151 16.77 -27.33 -19.94
N ALA A 152 15.82 -26.50 -19.48
CA ALA A 152 15.01 -26.78 -18.30
C ALA A 152 13.99 -27.91 -18.53
N ASN A 153 13.49 -28.06 -19.76
CA ASN A 153 12.50 -29.07 -20.12
C ASN A 153 13.10 -30.49 -20.23
N TRP A 154 14.29 -30.61 -20.81
CA TRP A 154 14.84 -31.89 -21.29
C TRP A 154 16.20 -32.27 -20.68
N GLN A 155 16.69 -31.48 -19.71
CA GLN A 155 18.03 -31.59 -19.10
C GLN A 155 19.22 -31.46 -20.07
N ARG A 156 18.97 -31.17 -21.35
CA ARG A 156 19.98 -30.94 -22.39
C ARG A 156 19.43 -30.00 -23.46
N THR A 157 20.28 -29.14 -24.04
CA THR A 157 19.94 -28.32 -25.22
C THR A 157 21.11 -28.28 -26.21
N GLU A 158 20.81 -28.24 -27.51
CA GLU A 158 21.79 -27.93 -28.57
C GLU A 158 21.69 -26.47 -29.05
N GLY A 159 20.75 -25.71 -28.48
CA GLY A 159 20.53 -24.29 -28.79
C GLY A 159 20.91 -23.33 -27.66
N ASP A 160 20.08 -22.31 -27.50
CA ASP A 160 20.13 -21.21 -26.55
C ASP A 160 19.71 -21.61 -25.11
N ILE A 161 20.07 -20.74 -24.16
CA ILE A 161 19.86 -20.90 -22.71
C ILE A 161 19.02 -19.72 -22.21
N ASP A 162 17.71 -19.94 -22.02
CA ASP A 162 16.77 -18.89 -21.61
C ASP A 162 16.73 -18.68 -20.08
N ILE A 163 16.79 -17.43 -19.64
CA ILE A 163 16.76 -17.05 -18.22
C ILE A 163 15.80 -15.88 -17.97
N LEU A 164 14.70 -16.10 -17.25
CA LEU A 164 13.65 -15.10 -16.94
C LEU A 164 13.92 -14.36 -15.62
N VAL A 165 13.74 -13.03 -15.59
CA VAL A 165 14.01 -12.17 -14.43
C VAL A 165 12.75 -11.41 -13.94
N LYS A 166 12.45 -11.45 -12.63
CA LYS A 166 11.20 -10.91 -12.04
C LYS A 166 11.34 -9.56 -11.31
N ALA A 167 11.39 -8.46 -12.05
CA ALA A 167 11.53 -7.10 -11.46
C ALA A 167 10.27 -6.59 -10.72
N ARG A 168 10.47 -5.71 -9.73
CA ARG A 168 9.41 -4.91 -9.05
C ARG A 168 9.80 -3.43 -8.95
N ASP A 169 8.77 -2.59 -8.88
CA ASP A 169 8.80 -1.11 -8.88
C ASP A 169 10.03 -0.45 -8.17
N PRO A 170 10.88 0.30 -8.90
CA PRO A 170 12.09 0.95 -8.37
C PRO A 170 11.82 2.23 -7.56
N THR A 171 10.57 2.70 -7.48
CA THR A 171 10.17 3.95 -6.81
C THR A 171 10.78 4.17 -5.41
N PRO A 172 10.92 3.15 -4.51
CA PRO A 172 11.52 3.37 -3.19
C PRO A 172 13.00 3.78 -3.22
N LEU A 173 13.75 3.32 -4.23
CA LEU A 173 15.20 3.57 -4.38
C LEU A 173 15.47 4.95 -4.98
N LEU A 174 14.73 5.32 -6.03
CA LEU A 174 14.74 6.66 -6.63
C LEU A 174 14.51 7.74 -5.57
N ASN A 175 13.44 7.59 -4.79
CA ASN A 175 13.10 8.49 -3.69
C ASN A 175 14.21 8.61 -2.62
N ALA A 176 15.06 7.59 -2.45
CA ALA A 176 16.20 7.65 -1.53
C ALA A 176 17.40 8.40 -2.12
N LEU A 177 17.65 8.22 -3.42
CA LEU A 177 18.65 8.97 -4.18
C LEU A 177 18.30 10.46 -4.26
N ASP A 178 17.06 10.82 -4.58
CA ASP A 178 16.58 12.22 -4.58
C ASP A 178 16.92 12.94 -3.27
N ARG A 179 16.65 12.29 -2.13
CA ARG A 179 16.96 12.84 -0.80
C ARG A 179 18.46 12.94 -0.51
N ALA A 180 19.28 12.05 -1.08
CA ALA A 180 20.74 12.10 -0.94
C ALA A 180 21.33 13.23 -1.78
N ILE A 181 20.93 13.36 -3.04
CA ILE A 181 21.31 14.45 -3.96
C ILE A 181 21.00 15.81 -3.34
N ILE A 182 19.75 16.00 -2.88
CA ILE A 182 19.30 17.24 -2.22
C ILE A 182 20.09 17.53 -0.93
N LYS A 183 20.60 16.50 -0.26
CA LYS A 183 21.43 16.66 0.94
C LYS A 183 22.86 17.06 0.58
N CYS A 184 23.48 16.46 -0.44
CA CYS A 184 24.83 16.81 -0.88
C CYS A 184 24.90 18.25 -1.40
N PHE A 185 23.94 18.72 -2.20
CA PHE A 185 23.86 20.14 -2.58
C PHE A 185 23.71 21.09 -1.39
N LYS A 186 23.00 20.68 -0.33
CA LYS A 186 22.88 21.48 0.92
C LYS A 186 24.15 21.48 1.78
N LEU A 187 25.10 20.60 1.49
CA LEU A 187 26.40 20.51 2.14
C LEU A 187 27.54 21.02 1.23
N HIS A 188 27.22 21.54 0.05
CA HIS A 188 28.18 21.93 -1.00
C HIS A 188 29.09 20.77 -1.46
N GLU A 189 28.59 19.54 -1.37
CA GLU A 189 29.25 18.31 -1.85
C GLU A 189 28.88 18.05 -3.32
N ASP A 190 29.06 19.04 -4.19
CA ASP A 190 28.46 19.07 -5.53
C ASP A 190 28.94 17.89 -6.41
N GLN A 191 30.21 17.49 -6.29
CA GLN A 191 30.74 16.29 -6.97
C GLN A 191 30.06 14.98 -6.54
N LEU A 192 29.60 14.88 -5.29
CA LEU A 192 28.86 13.71 -4.80
C LEU A 192 27.38 13.80 -5.20
N ALA A 193 26.81 15.01 -5.23
CA ALA A 193 25.47 15.23 -5.77
C ALA A 193 25.39 14.83 -7.25
N ASP A 194 26.36 15.24 -8.07
CA ASP A 194 26.44 14.87 -9.49
C ASP A 194 26.62 13.37 -9.71
N LEU A 195 27.44 12.70 -8.89
CA LEU A 195 27.61 11.25 -8.93
C LEU A 195 26.29 10.51 -8.60
N LEU A 196 25.52 11.03 -7.65
CA LEU A 196 24.22 10.51 -7.26
C LEU A 196 23.11 10.84 -8.29
N ILE A 197 23.18 11.98 -8.98
CA ILE A 197 22.31 12.32 -10.11
C ILE A 197 22.54 11.36 -11.27
N GLN A 198 23.81 11.07 -11.60
CA GLN A 198 24.14 10.07 -12.62
C GLN A 198 23.57 8.70 -12.22
N ALA A 199 23.75 8.27 -10.96
CA ALA A 199 23.15 7.04 -10.45
C ALA A 199 21.61 7.03 -10.48
N HIS A 200 20.94 8.18 -10.31
CA HIS A 200 19.50 8.33 -10.42
C HIS A 200 19.00 8.23 -11.87
N GLN A 201 19.69 8.90 -12.80
CA GLN A 201 19.39 8.85 -14.25
C GLN A 201 19.53 7.44 -14.84
N PHE A 202 20.43 6.61 -14.30
CA PHE A 202 20.52 5.20 -14.65
C PHE A 202 19.34 4.35 -14.15
N ILE A 203 18.42 4.86 -13.33
CA ILE A 203 17.26 4.12 -12.77
C ILE A 203 15.95 4.48 -13.49
N HIS A 204 15.95 4.31 -14.82
CA HIS A 204 14.74 4.15 -15.61
C HIS A 204 14.58 2.67 -16.03
N SER A 205 13.48 2.06 -15.58
CA SER A 205 12.89 0.73 -15.92
C SER A 205 13.76 -0.54 -16.00
N ASP A 206 15.01 -0.46 -16.45
CA ASP A 206 15.82 -1.61 -16.84
C ASP A 206 17.09 -1.83 -16.00
N SER A 207 17.55 -0.90 -15.17
CA SER A 207 18.87 -1.08 -14.53
C SER A 207 18.98 -2.25 -13.56
N LEU A 208 17.91 -2.67 -12.87
CA LEU A 208 17.97 -3.89 -12.06
C LEU A 208 18.02 -5.16 -12.95
N PHE A 209 17.37 -5.12 -14.12
CA PHE A 209 17.41 -6.17 -15.14
C PHE A 209 18.78 -6.22 -15.83
N LEU A 210 19.30 -5.08 -16.31
CA LEU A 210 20.59 -4.92 -16.96
C LEU A 210 21.77 -5.18 -16.01
N LEU A 211 21.73 -4.75 -14.73
CA LEU A 211 22.76 -5.16 -13.75
C LEU A 211 22.70 -6.66 -13.45
N THR A 212 21.51 -7.27 -13.41
CA THR A 212 21.36 -8.71 -13.22
C THR A 212 21.92 -9.48 -14.43
N ARG A 213 21.51 -9.10 -15.64
CA ARG A 213 22.06 -9.61 -16.92
C ARG A 213 23.58 -9.47 -16.97
N TRP A 214 24.11 -8.28 -16.72
CA TRP A 214 25.56 -8.02 -16.71
C TRP A 214 26.31 -8.82 -15.64
N ARG A 215 25.70 -9.08 -14.47
CA ARG A 215 26.27 -9.94 -13.43
C ARG A 215 26.27 -11.42 -13.81
N ILE A 216 25.21 -11.91 -14.46
CA ILE A 216 25.14 -13.28 -15.01
C ILE A 216 26.20 -13.45 -16.12
N GLU A 217 26.20 -12.57 -17.12
CA GLU A 217 27.18 -12.58 -18.23
C GLU A 217 28.64 -12.46 -17.75
N ARG A 218 28.87 -11.89 -16.55
CA ARG A 218 30.17 -11.82 -15.90
C ARG A 218 30.52 -13.01 -15.02
N ALA A 219 29.53 -13.73 -14.52
CA ALA A 219 29.73 -14.97 -13.75
C ALA A 219 30.05 -16.15 -14.68
N PHE A 220 29.55 -16.11 -15.92
CA PHE A 220 29.78 -17.13 -16.96
C PHE A 220 30.32 -16.51 -18.25
N PRO A 221 31.52 -15.89 -18.23
CA PRO A 221 32.09 -15.25 -19.41
C PRO A 221 32.26 -16.21 -20.60
N GLU A 222 32.43 -17.52 -20.36
CA GLU A 222 32.52 -18.57 -21.37
C GLU A 222 31.19 -18.87 -22.08
N PHE A 223 30.05 -18.63 -21.42
CA PHE A 223 28.71 -18.89 -21.98
C PHE A 223 28.00 -17.62 -22.44
N LYS A 224 28.66 -16.46 -22.36
CA LYS A 224 28.09 -15.13 -22.69
C LYS A 224 27.41 -15.04 -24.06
N GLY A 225 27.89 -15.80 -25.06
CA GLY A 225 27.29 -15.84 -26.41
C GLY A 225 26.05 -16.75 -26.55
N ARG A 226 25.67 -17.50 -25.51
CA ARG A 226 24.56 -18.48 -25.50
C ARG A 226 23.47 -18.19 -24.48
N ILE A 227 23.71 -17.23 -23.56
CA ILE A 227 22.77 -16.84 -22.51
C ILE A 227 21.78 -15.80 -23.06
N GLN A 228 20.49 -16.12 -22.98
CA GLN A 228 19.38 -15.24 -23.31
C GLN A 228 18.66 -14.83 -22.02
N VAL A 229 18.50 -13.53 -21.77
CA VAL A 229 17.86 -13.01 -20.54
C VAL A 229 16.54 -12.32 -20.89
N LEU A 230 15.45 -12.75 -20.27
CA LEU A 230 14.06 -12.39 -20.56
C LEU A 230 13.44 -11.60 -19.39
N ASP A 231 12.61 -10.60 -19.70
CA ASP A 231 11.84 -9.81 -18.73
C ASP A 231 10.47 -10.45 -18.43
N ASP A 232 10.01 -10.39 -17.17
CA ASP A 232 8.72 -10.93 -16.70
C ASP A 232 7.56 -9.92 -16.84
N SER A 233 7.49 -9.19 -17.96
CA SER A 233 6.37 -8.29 -18.28
C SER A 233 5.04 -9.03 -18.53
N PHE A 234 5.05 -10.37 -18.51
CA PHE A 234 3.91 -11.25 -18.81
C PHE A 234 3.47 -12.18 -17.66
N SER A 235 4.06 -12.08 -16.47
CA SER A 235 3.64 -12.77 -15.23
C SER A 235 3.93 -14.29 -15.12
N GLY A 236 5.03 -14.77 -15.70
CA GLY A 236 5.60 -16.08 -15.40
C GLY A 236 6.35 -16.74 -16.57
N PRO A 237 7.09 -17.83 -16.29
CA PRO A 237 7.68 -18.66 -17.34
C PRO A 237 6.58 -19.38 -18.15
N PHE A 238 6.69 -19.35 -19.48
CA PHE A 238 5.71 -19.96 -20.40
C PHE A 238 6.01 -21.43 -20.75
N THR A 239 7.10 -21.98 -20.22
CA THR A 239 7.60 -23.36 -20.42
C THR A 239 8.02 -23.93 -19.06
N ASN A 240 8.45 -25.21 -18.98
CA ASN A 240 9.03 -25.69 -17.73
C ASN A 240 10.35 -24.93 -17.45
N PHE A 241 10.71 -24.89 -16.17
CA PHE A 241 11.75 -24.02 -15.67
C PHE A 241 12.47 -24.65 -14.47
N VAL A 242 13.70 -24.21 -14.23
CA VAL A 242 14.49 -24.53 -13.03
C VAL A 242 14.74 -23.24 -12.26
N GLU A 243 14.39 -23.22 -10.97
CA GLU A 243 14.56 -22.03 -10.13
C GLU A 243 16.04 -21.83 -9.78
N LEU A 244 16.65 -20.70 -10.19
CA LEU A 244 18.08 -20.45 -10.01
C LEU A 244 18.40 -19.55 -8.80
N ALA A 245 17.71 -18.40 -8.66
CA ALA A 245 18.02 -17.39 -7.65
C ALA A 245 16.89 -16.34 -7.46
N ASP A 246 17.16 -15.27 -6.71
CA ASP A 246 16.25 -14.66 -5.73
C ASP A 246 16.46 -13.07 -5.59
N LEU A 247 15.84 -12.26 -4.66
CA LEU A 247 16.24 -10.83 -4.32
C LEU A 247 15.95 -10.15 -2.92
N ALA A 248 17.01 -9.86 -2.10
CA ALA A 248 17.00 -8.91 -0.93
C ALA A 248 18.41 -8.53 -0.34
N ALA A 249 18.59 -7.34 0.29
CA ALA A 249 19.83 -6.96 1.01
C ALA A 249 19.69 -5.89 2.14
N VAL A 250 20.16 -6.20 3.37
CA VAL A 250 21.03 -5.42 4.32
C VAL A 250 21.51 -6.42 5.39
N ALA A 251 22.76 -6.31 5.88
CA ALA A 251 23.45 -7.36 6.66
C ALA A 251 22.91 -7.60 8.10
N ARG A 252 23.00 -8.87 8.55
CA ARG A 252 22.87 -9.33 9.94
C ARG A 252 23.94 -10.39 10.27
N SER A 253 24.15 -10.66 11.56
CA SER A 253 25.27 -11.46 12.09
C SER A 253 25.31 -12.92 11.60
N GLU A 254 26.50 -13.54 11.69
CA GLU A 254 26.82 -14.90 11.23
C GLU A 254 25.87 -15.98 11.81
N LYS A 255 25.59 -15.89 13.11
CA LYS A 255 24.78 -16.89 13.83
C LYS A 255 23.34 -17.00 13.29
N VAL A 256 22.72 -15.84 13.01
CA VAL A 256 21.36 -15.75 12.44
C VAL A 256 21.32 -16.23 10.97
N ARG A 257 22.45 -16.19 10.25
CA ARG A 257 22.54 -16.71 8.87
C ARG A 257 22.46 -18.24 8.83
N GLN A 258 22.94 -18.94 9.86
CA GLN A 258 22.86 -20.41 9.96
C GLN A 258 21.46 -20.89 10.38
N GLU A 259 20.76 -20.11 11.22
CA GLU A 259 19.39 -20.41 11.68
C GLU A 259 18.37 -20.23 10.54
N MET A 260 18.44 -19.14 9.77
CA MET A 260 17.48 -18.82 8.70
C MET A 260 17.71 -19.58 7.36
N ALA A 261 18.62 -20.56 7.31
CA ALA A 261 18.96 -21.32 6.11
C ALA A 261 18.13 -22.61 5.92
N GLN A 262 17.21 -22.89 6.84
CA GLN A 262 16.51 -24.17 6.95
C GLN A 262 15.16 -24.11 6.21
N ARG A 263 15.00 -24.93 5.16
CA ARG A 263 13.76 -25.04 4.36
C ARG A 263 12.77 -26.11 4.86
N GLY A 264 13.05 -26.76 5.99
CA GLY A 264 12.19 -27.76 6.63
C GLY A 264 12.69 -28.11 8.03
N ILE A 265 11.82 -28.68 8.87
CA ILE A 265 12.14 -29.05 10.25
C ILE A 265 12.98 -30.33 10.27
N LYS A 266 13.99 -30.38 11.16
CA LYS A 266 14.74 -31.60 11.48
C LYS A 266 14.72 -31.89 12.98
N LEU A 267 14.84 -33.17 13.34
CA LEU A 267 14.98 -33.62 14.73
C LEU A 267 16.20 -32.98 15.40
N PHE A 268 16.00 -32.54 16.64
CA PHE A 268 16.95 -31.82 17.50
C PHE A 268 17.40 -30.44 17.00
N GLN A 269 16.76 -29.89 15.98
CA GLN A 269 17.03 -28.56 15.44
C GLN A 269 16.01 -27.55 16.00
N TRP A 270 16.50 -26.46 16.61
CA TRP A 270 15.61 -25.43 17.16
C TRP A 270 15.07 -24.50 16.06
N PHE A 271 13.81 -24.07 16.23
CA PHE A 271 13.14 -23.09 15.37
C PHE A 271 12.31 -22.12 16.22
N PRO A 272 12.06 -20.88 15.76
CA PRO A 272 11.22 -19.92 16.46
C PRO A 272 9.78 -20.42 16.60
N MET A 273 9.30 -20.58 17.83
CA MET A 273 7.93 -21.06 18.08
C MET A 273 6.88 -19.96 17.88
N LEU A 274 5.70 -20.36 17.40
CA LEU A 274 4.67 -19.45 16.90
C LEU A 274 4.06 -18.49 17.93
N LYS A 275 3.91 -17.23 17.52
CA LYS A 275 3.17 -16.18 18.25
C LYS A 275 2.14 -15.49 17.34
N PRO A 276 0.90 -15.26 17.80
CA PRO A 276 -0.12 -14.52 17.07
C PRO A 276 0.29 -13.10 16.64
N MET A 277 -0.17 -12.70 15.45
CA MET A 277 -0.01 -11.38 14.85
C MET A 277 -1.39 -10.73 14.59
N HIS A 278 -2.08 -10.29 15.64
CA HIS A 278 -3.13 -9.25 15.52
C HIS A 278 -3.30 -8.47 16.83
N GLY A 279 -3.83 -7.25 16.72
CA GLY A 279 -4.01 -6.29 17.82
C GLY A 279 -3.24 -4.98 17.54
N ARG A 280 -3.94 -3.96 17.03
CA ARG A 280 -3.35 -2.63 16.81
C ARG A 280 -3.10 -1.97 18.18
N GLN A 281 -1.82 -1.99 18.55
CA GLN A 281 -1.28 -1.89 19.91
C GLN A 281 -1.78 -3.00 20.86
N LYS A 282 -0.86 -3.95 21.11
CA LYS A 282 -0.83 -4.93 22.21
C LYS A 282 -1.71 -6.20 22.14
N GLY A 283 -1.84 -6.79 20.96
CA GLY A 283 -1.55 -8.23 20.74
C GLY A 283 -2.43 -9.32 21.36
N GLU A 284 -3.31 -8.98 22.29
CA GLU A 284 -4.10 -9.89 23.14
C GLU A 284 -5.55 -9.42 23.09
N ILE A 285 -6.49 -10.37 23.03
CA ILE A 285 -7.93 -10.06 23.05
C ILE A 285 -8.45 -10.39 24.45
N TYR A 286 -9.20 -9.47 25.04
CA TYR A 286 -9.58 -9.57 26.45
C TYR A 286 -11.10 -9.61 26.70
N SER A 287 -11.92 -9.48 25.65
CA SER A 287 -13.35 -9.77 25.69
C SER A 287 -13.69 -10.86 24.67
N VAL A 288 -14.67 -11.71 25.01
CA VAL A 288 -15.15 -12.76 24.10
C VAL A 288 -15.75 -12.13 22.84
N ASP A 289 -16.47 -11.02 22.97
CA ASP A 289 -17.08 -10.30 21.85
C ASP A 289 -16.03 -9.82 20.83
N SER A 290 -14.89 -9.28 21.28
CA SER A 290 -13.81 -8.91 20.37
C SER A 290 -13.12 -10.11 19.74
N VAL A 291 -13.13 -11.29 20.37
CA VAL A 291 -12.67 -12.53 19.70
C VAL A 291 -13.62 -12.87 18.57
N ILE A 292 -14.93 -12.90 18.84
CA ILE A 292 -15.97 -13.16 17.82
C ILE A 292 -15.91 -12.15 16.68
N GLU A 293 -15.75 -10.85 16.98
CA GLU A 293 -15.59 -9.80 15.97
C GLU A 293 -14.35 -10.05 15.10
N VAL A 294 -13.21 -10.42 15.69
CA VAL A 294 -11.99 -10.76 14.93
C VAL A 294 -12.18 -12.03 14.11
N LEU A 295 -12.98 -13.01 14.54
CA LEU A 295 -13.30 -14.20 13.73
C LEU A 295 -14.22 -13.87 12.55
N LYS A 296 -15.16 -12.93 12.71
CA LYS A 296 -16.11 -12.49 11.66
C LYS A 296 -15.53 -11.49 10.65
N THR A 297 -14.65 -10.59 11.08
CA THR A 297 -14.16 -9.46 10.26
C THR A 297 -12.96 -9.80 9.35
N ARG A 298 -12.48 -11.04 9.36
CA ARG A 298 -11.44 -11.49 8.43
C ARG A 298 -12.03 -11.76 7.04
N LYS A 299 -11.18 -11.65 6.02
CA LYS A 299 -11.51 -11.89 4.61
C LYS A 299 -12.05 -13.31 4.36
N ASP A 300 -11.60 -14.27 5.16
CA ASP A 300 -12.05 -15.65 5.17
C ASP A 300 -12.84 -15.86 6.46
N ASN A 301 -14.04 -16.44 6.40
CA ASN A 301 -14.86 -16.71 7.58
C ASN A 301 -14.29 -17.91 8.34
N TRP A 302 -13.83 -17.70 9.58
CA TRP A 302 -13.20 -18.76 10.36
C TRP A 302 -14.20 -19.83 10.85
N PHE A 303 -15.49 -19.52 10.91
CA PHE A 303 -16.52 -20.50 11.29
C PHE A 303 -16.74 -21.56 10.20
N ASP A 304 -16.66 -21.19 8.92
CA ASP A 304 -16.79 -22.14 7.80
C ASP A 304 -15.58 -23.09 7.73
N ILE A 305 -14.38 -22.58 8.04
CA ILE A 305 -13.14 -23.36 8.10
C ILE A 305 -13.08 -24.23 9.37
N GLY A 306 -13.59 -23.72 10.49
CA GLY A 306 -13.50 -24.31 11.82
C GLY A 306 -12.42 -23.64 12.68
N VAL A 307 -12.73 -23.50 13.97
CA VAL A 307 -11.84 -22.90 14.98
C VAL A 307 -11.63 -23.89 16.12
N TYR A 308 -10.39 -24.32 16.33
CA TYR A 308 -10.01 -25.08 17.52
C TYR A 308 -9.76 -24.12 18.67
N VAL A 309 -10.50 -24.29 19.77
CA VAL A 309 -10.32 -23.55 21.03
C VAL A 309 -9.70 -24.49 22.07
N GLN A 310 -8.65 -24.04 22.76
CA GLN A 310 -7.90 -24.80 23.78
C GLN A 310 -7.67 -23.96 25.06
N LYS A 311 -7.33 -24.61 26.18
CA LYS A 311 -6.80 -23.94 27.38
C LYS A 311 -5.57 -23.11 27.01
N LYS A 312 -5.52 -21.85 27.48
CA LYS A 312 -4.30 -21.05 27.43
C LYS A 312 -3.54 -21.21 28.75
N TYR A 313 -2.66 -22.21 28.80
CA TYR A 313 -1.79 -22.53 29.93
C TYR A 313 -0.97 -21.31 30.43
N ASP A 314 -0.77 -21.23 31.76
CA ASP A 314 0.20 -20.32 32.41
C ASP A 314 1.49 -21.10 32.71
N GLY A 315 2.39 -21.17 31.72
CA GLY A 315 3.57 -22.01 31.80
C GLY A 315 4.74 -21.49 30.97
N THR A 316 5.70 -22.37 30.71
CA THR A 316 6.81 -22.09 29.79
C THR A 316 6.64 -22.91 28.51
N HIS A 317 6.46 -22.19 27.41
CA HIS A 317 6.35 -22.73 26.06
C HIS A 317 7.66 -23.43 25.67
N CYS A 318 7.57 -24.72 25.37
CA CYS A 318 8.67 -25.61 25.03
C CYS A 318 8.36 -26.46 23.79
N GLN A 319 9.42 -26.84 23.07
CA GLN A 319 9.41 -27.87 22.05
C GLN A 319 10.17 -29.11 22.55
N VAL A 320 9.62 -30.29 22.29
CA VAL A 320 10.23 -31.57 22.63
C VAL A 320 10.57 -32.32 21.36
N HIS A 321 11.84 -32.71 21.23
CA HIS A 321 12.38 -33.50 20.13
C HIS A 321 12.77 -34.87 20.65
N LYS A 322 12.26 -35.94 20.04
CA LYS A 322 12.62 -37.33 20.38
C LYS A 322 13.12 -38.06 19.16
N SER A 323 14.24 -38.79 19.29
CA SER A 323 14.67 -39.81 18.33
C SER A 323 15.30 -40.98 19.08
N GLY A 324 14.72 -42.18 18.95
CA GLY A 324 15.04 -43.31 19.81
C GLY A 324 14.89 -42.93 21.28
N ASP A 325 15.93 -43.20 22.07
CA ASP A 325 16.04 -42.82 23.49
C ASP A 325 16.55 -41.39 23.71
N LYS A 326 16.93 -40.66 22.66
CA LYS A 326 17.44 -39.30 22.78
C LYS A 326 16.27 -38.31 22.77
N VAL A 327 16.10 -37.60 23.89
CA VAL A 327 15.13 -36.51 24.04
C VAL A 327 15.87 -35.19 24.19
N ARG A 328 15.31 -34.10 23.66
CA ARG A 328 15.64 -32.71 24.02
C ARG A 328 14.39 -31.91 24.30
N ILE A 329 14.43 -31.09 25.34
CA ILE A 329 13.40 -30.12 25.71
C ILE A 329 14.02 -28.73 25.59
N ILE A 330 13.46 -27.90 24.71
CA ILE A 330 14.03 -26.58 24.37
C ILE A 330 12.93 -25.52 24.50
N THR A 331 13.23 -24.41 25.14
CA THR A 331 12.29 -23.31 25.44
C THR A 331 12.09 -22.34 24.26
N GLU A 332 11.15 -21.40 24.40
CA GLU A 332 10.81 -20.39 23.38
C GLU A 332 11.93 -19.43 22.97
N ASP A 333 13.02 -19.33 23.73
CA ASP A 333 14.21 -18.53 23.43
C ASP A 333 15.41 -19.35 22.92
N GLY A 334 15.27 -20.68 22.83
CA GLY A 334 16.32 -21.59 22.37
C GLY A 334 17.15 -22.25 23.47
N THR A 335 16.84 -22.01 24.75
CA THR A 335 17.57 -22.65 25.86
C THR A 335 17.21 -24.13 25.99
N ASP A 336 18.21 -25.01 25.92
CA ASP A 336 18.08 -26.46 26.17
C ASP A 336 17.98 -26.71 27.68
N VAL A 337 16.79 -27.12 28.12
CA VAL A 337 16.45 -27.34 29.54
C VAL A 337 16.32 -28.84 29.87
N THR A 338 16.75 -29.71 28.96
CA THR A 338 16.63 -31.17 29.07
C THR A 338 17.20 -31.71 30.38
N GLN A 339 18.36 -31.20 30.80
CA GLN A 339 19.02 -31.64 32.04
C GLN A 339 18.19 -31.37 33.29
N ASN A 340 17.32 -30.35 33.28
CA ASN A 340 16.52 -29.92 34.43
C ASN A 340 15.14 -30.60 34.50
N CYS A 341 14.82 -31.46 33.53
CA CYS A 341 13.54 -32.16 33.43
C CYS A 341 13.70 -33.70 33.36
N PRO A 342 14.56 -34.36 34.17
CA PRO A 342 14.84 -35.78 34.04
C PRO A 342 13.61 -36.69 34.18
N THR A 343 12.55 -36.28 34.89
CA THR A 343 11.29 -37.03 34.97
C THR A 343 10.55 -37.01 33.62
N LEU A 344 10.33 -35.82 33.03
CA LEU A 344 9.74 -35.68 31.70
C LEU A 344 10.55 -36.39 30.61
N VAL A 345 11.89 -36.34 30.67
CA VAL A 345 12.77 -37.04 29.72
C VAL A 345 12.51 -38.54 29.71
N LYS A 346 12.41 -39.18 30.88
CA LYS A 346 12.13 -40.62 31.00
C LYS A 346 10.76 -40.99 30.42
N GLU A 347 9.74 -40.18 30.67
CA GLU A 347 8.41 -40.45 30.12
C GLU A 347 8.37 -40.23 28.60
N PHE A 348 9.03 -39.19 28.08
CA PHE A 348 9.15 -38.99 26.64
C PHE A 348 9.92 -40.12 25.96
N GLN A 349 10.97 -40.68 26.58
CA GLN A 349 11.68 -41.86 26.06
C GLN A 349 10.75 -43.06 25.82
N GLN A 350 9.78 -43.28 26.72
CA GLN A 350 8.80 -44.38 26.64
C GLN A 350 7.70 -44.16 25.58
N GLN A 351 7.58 -42.96 25.01
CA GLN A 351 6.59 -42.68 23.96
C GLN A 351 6.96 -43.36 22.63
N PRO A 352 5.98 -43.88 21.87
CA PRO A 352 6.24 -44.55 20.60
C PRO A 352 6.70 -43.55 19.52
N GLY A 353 7.66 -43.98 18.70
CA GLY A 353 8.18 -43.22 17.56
C GLY A 353 9.13 -42.07 17.91
N ASN A 354 9.51 -41.34 16.88
CA ASN A 354 10.29 -40.11 16.89
C ASN A 354 9.38 -38.95 16.46
N PHE A 355 9.51 -37.81 17.12
CA PHE A 355 8.58 -36.69 16.95
C PHE A 355 9.18 -35.35 17.34
N ILE A 356 8.50 -34.30 16.89
CA ILE A 356 8.65 -32.93 17.38
C ILE A 356 7.29 -32.43 17.82
N LEU A 357 7.16 -32.15 19.11
CA LEU A 357 5.94 -31.69 19.76
C LEU A 357 6.13 -30.26 20.27
N CYS A 358 5.07 -29.44 20.18
CA CYS A 358 4.99 -28.16 20.87
C CYS A 358 4.04 -28.30 22.07
N GLY A 359 4.43 -27.70 23.20
CA GLY A 359 3.62 -27.72 24.41
C GLY A 359 4.00 -26.64 25.42
N GLU A 360 3.28 -26.62 26.54
CA GLU A 360 3.56 -25.73 27.66
C GLU A 360 3.89 -26.56 28.91
N ILE A 361 5.02 -26.25 29.56
CA ILE A 361 5.38 -26.83 30.86
C ILE A 361 4.74 -25.98 31.96
N GLU A 362 3.99 -26.61 32.86
CA GLU A 362 3.45 -26.02 34.10
C GLU A 362 4.02 -26.76 35.32
N LEU A 363 4.02 -26.11 36.50
CA LEU A 363 4.37 -26.74 37.78
C LEU A 363 3.10 -26.94 38.61
N TRP A 364 2.90 -28.13 39.16
CA TRP A 364 1.68 -28.51 39.89
C TRP A 364 2.00 -29.15 41.25
N LYS A 365 1.82 -28.42 42.35
CA LYS A 365 2.07 -28.93 43.71
C LYS A 365 0.76 -29.25 44.43
N ASN A 366 0.64 -30.47 44.95
CA ASN A 366 -0.53 -30.92 45.73
C ASN A 366 -1.88 -30.65 45.03
N GLY A 367 -1.94 -30.88 43.71
CA GLY A 367 -3.12 -30.62 42.89
C GLY A 367 -3.41 -29.15 42.57
N LYS A 368 -2.49 -28.22 42.87
CA LYS A 368 -2.62 -26.79 42.56
C LYS A 368 -1.53 -26.31 41.60
N HIS A 369 -1.97 -25.60 40.56
CA HIS A 369 -1.08 -24.90 39.63
C HIS A 369 -0.21 -23.88 40.37
N GLN A 370 1.02 -23.68 39.89
CA GLN A 370 1.99 -22.74 40.44
C GLN A 370 2.36 -21.68 39.39
N PRO A 371 2.56 -20.40 39.77
CA PRO A 371 2.83 -19.33 38.80
C PRO A 371 4.00 -19.62 37.86
N ARG A 372 3.85 -19.26 36.57
CA ARG A 372 4.87 -19.45 35.51
C ARG A 372 6.31 -19.10 35.91
N ALA A 373 6.52 -18.09 36.77
CA ALA A 373 7.83 -17.69 37.24
C ALA A 373 8.59 -18.79 38.01
N LEU A 374 7.89 -19.63 38.78
CA LEU A 374 8.49 -20.77 39.49
C LEU A 374 8.88 -21.87 38.51
N THR A 375 8.01 -22.18 37.54
CA THR A 375 8.29 -23.11 36.45
C THR A 375 9.53 -22.68 35.66
N ALA A 376 9.60 -21.41 35.25
CA ALA A 376 10.77 -20.86 34.57
C ALA A 376 12.04 -20.91 35.44
N GLY A 377 11.92 -20.71 36.76
CA GLY A 377 13.02 -20.85 37.71
C GLY A 377 13.59 -22.27 37.80
N ILE A 378 12.73 -23.30 37.80
CA ILE A 378 13.15 -24.71 37.75
C ILE A 378 13.84 -25.02 36.42
N LEU A 379 13.23 -24.62 35.30
CA LEU A 379 13.75 -24.91 33.95
C LEU A 379 15.11 -24.26 33.69
N ASN A 380 15.37 -23.06 34.24
CA ASN A 380 16.63 -22.33 34.07
C ASN A 380 17.64 -22.55 35.21
N ALA A 381 17.40 -23.49 36.12
CA ALA A 381 18.33 -23.79 37.20
C ALA A 381 19.65 -24.39 36.66
N SER A 382 20.75 -24.25 37.41
CA SER A 382 22.04 -24.84 37.06
C SER A 382 22.10 -26.37 37.28
N LYS A 383 21.08 -26.94 37.92
CA LYS A 383 20.91 -28.36 38.22
C LYS A 383 19.42 -28.67 38.43
N PRO A 384 18.97 -29.94 38.28
CA PRO A 384 17.61 -30.35 38.62
C PRO A 384 17.19 -29.87 40.01
N GLN A 385 15.99 -29.30 40.10
CA GLN A 385 15.38 -28.94 41.39
C GLN A 385 14.51 -30.12 41.88
N PRO A 386 14.33 -30.31 43.20
CA PRO A 386 13.49 -31.39 43.73
C PRO A 386 12.03 -31.37 43.24
N ASP A 387 11.56 -30.20 42.81
CA ASP A 387 10.24 -29.94 42.27
C ASP A 387 10.10 -30.28 40.77
N GLU A 388 11.16 -30.72 40.07
CA GLU A 388 11.08 -31.04 38.63
C GLU A 388 10.14 -32.22 38.34
N LYS A 389 10.02 -33.14 39.29
CA LYS A 389 9.08 -34.25 39.28
C LYS A 389 7.60 -33.80 39.26
N ASP A 390 7.32 -32.56 39.67
CA ASP A 390 5.96 -32.01 39.75
C ASP A 390 5.63 -31.14 38.51
N LEU A 391 6.48 -31.20 37.46
CA LEU A 391 6.27 -30.53 36.18
C LEU A 391 5.35 -31.35 35.26
N ILE A 392 4.40 -30.68 34.62
CA ILE A 392 3.49 -31.27 33.63
C ILE A 392 3.72 -30.62 32.26
N PHE A 393 3.98 -31.43 31.24
CA PHE A 393 4.07 -31.01 29.85
C PHE A 393 2.72 -31.19 29.13
N ASN A 394 2.12 -30.08 28.70
CA ASN A 394 0.84 -30.06 27.99
C ASN A 394 1.07 -29.97 26.47
N VAL A 395 0.92 -31.08 25.74
CA VAL A 395 1.14 -31.19 24.29
C VAL A 395 -0.03 -30.58 23.50
N TYR A 396 0.21 -29.65 22.57
CA TYR A 396 -0.86 -29.00 21.80
C TYR A 396 -0.65 -28.88 20.28
N ASP A 397 0.52 -29.25 19.76
CA ASP A 397 0.79 -29.34 18.31
C ASP A 397 1.89 -30.39 18.05
N CYS A 398 1.96 -30.91 16.83
CA CYS A 398 3.00 -31.83 16.37
C CYS A 398 3.46 -31.42 14.98
N LEU A 399 4.75 -31.19 14.81
CA LEU A 399 5.32 -30.66 13.57
C LEU A 399 6.19 -31.68 12.82
N PHE A 400 6.57 -32.77 13.49
CA PHE A 400 7.24 -33.92 12.88
C PHE A 400 6.77 -35.20 13.59
N PHE A 401 6.53 -36.26 12.81
CA PHE A 401 6.27 -37.61 13.31
C PHE A 401 6.80 -38.64 12.29
N ASP A 402 7.36 -39.76 12.75
CA ASP A 402 8.01 -40.78 11.88
C ASP A 402 7.23 -41.18 10.62
N ASP A 403 5.91 -41.38 10.75
CA ASP A 403 5.05 -41.87 9.68
C ASP A 403 4.68 -40.81 8.63
N ALA A 404 5.04 -39.54 8.88
CA ALA A 404 4.65 -38.40 8.05
C ALA A 404 5.78 -37.42 7.73
N GLY A 405 6.94 -37.58 8.38
CA GLY A 405 8.09 -36.68 8.27
C GLY A 405 7.79 -35.29 8.83
N ASP A 406 8.30 -34.26 8.14
CA ASP A 406 7.98 -32.86 8.44
C ASP A 406 6.55 -32.53 7.99
N ILE A 407 5.71 -32.14 8.94
CA ILE A 407 4.29 -31.82 8.73
C ILE A 407 3.93 -30.38 9.07
N HIS A 408 4.90 -29.48 9.30
CA HIS A 408 4.61 -28.10 9.72
C HIS A 408 3.69 -27.33 8.76
N ASN A 409 3.87 -27.53 7.45
CA ASN A 409 3.06 -26.89 6.41
C ASN A 409 1.66 -27.51 6.23
N ARG A 410 1.33 -28.62 6.89
CA ARG A 410 -0.02 -29.20 6.82
C ARG A 410 -1.01 -28.42 7.69
N PRO A 411 -2.32 -28.39 7.36
CA PRO A 411 -3.38 -27.90 8.23
C PRO A 411 -3.28 -28.37 9.68
N TYR A 412 -3.63 -27.52 10.65
CA TYR A 412 -3.69 -27.92 12.05
C TYR A 412 -4.70 -29.05 12.32
N SER A 413 -5.80 -29.09 11.56
CA SER A 413 -6.77 -30.19 11.54
C SER A 413 -6.19 -31.55 11.12
N GLU A 414 -5.02 -31.57 10.49
CA GLU A 414 -4.24 -32.77 10.24
C GLU A 414 -3.19 -33.00 11.33
N ARG A 415 -2.42 -31.97 11.70
CA ARG A 415 -1.34 -32.07 12.71
C ARG A 415 -1.85 -32.51 14.09
N ILE A 416 -3.06 -32.11 14.47
CA ILE A 416 -3.72 -32.51 15.72
C ILE A 416 -3.79 -34.03 15.89
N LYS A 417 -4.04 -34.76 14.79
CA LYS A 417 -4.14 -36.23 14.76
C LYS A 417 -2.82 -36.93 15.11
N TYR A 418 -1.68 -36.25 14.97
CA TYR A 418 -0.37 -36.80 15.27
C TYR A 418 -0.01 -36.62 16.74
N TYR A 419 -0.29 -35.45 17.34
CA TYR A 419 -0.05 -35.29 18.78
C TYR A 419 -1.01 -36.13 19.63
N GLN A 420 -2.21 -36.44 19.11
CA GLN A 420 -3.14 -37.41 19.71
C GLN A 420 -2.63 -38.87 19.74
N LYS A 421 -1.50 -39.20 19.08
CA LYS A 421 -0.86 -40.53 19.17
C LYS A 421 0.04 -40.67 20.41
N ILE A 422 0.36 -39.56 21.08
CA ILE A 422 1.15 -39.55 22.31
C ILE A 422 0.28 -40.07 23.46
N ARG A 423 0.83 -40.98 24.26
CA ARG A 423 0.13 -41.56 25.42
C ARG A 423 0.19 -40.58 26.58
N GLU A 424 -0.94 -40.30 27.21
CA GLU A 424 -0.92 -39.57 28.48
C GLU A 424 -0.26 -40.41 29.58
N THR A 425 0.54 -39.74 30.39
CA THR A 425 1.23 -40.26 31.57
C THR A 425 0.90 -39.35 32.76
N ASP A 426 1.55 -39.50 33.91
CA ASP A 426 1.33 -38.58 35.02
C ASP A 426 1.81 -37.15 34.68
N HIS A 427 2.90 -37.02 33.93
CA HIS A 427 3.55 -35.74 33.63
C HIS A 427 3.40 -35.27 32.17
N ILE A 428 2.94 -36.12 31.23
CA ILE A 428 2.63 -35.74 29.84
C ILE A 428 1.12 -35.78 29.64
N LYS A 429 0.51 -34.64 29.31
CA LYS A 429 -0.92 -34.49 29.06
C LYS A 429 -1.19 -33.95 27.66
N LEU A 430 -2.32 -34.33 27.06
CA LEU A 430 -2.76 -33.79 25.77
C LEU A 430 -3.67 -32.58 25.99
N ALA A 431 -3.40 -31.48 25.28
CA ALA A 431 -4.19 -30.28 25.41
C ALA A 431 -5.62 -30.50 24.86
N PRO A 432 -6.66 -30.42 25.71
CA PRO A 432 -8.03 -30.62 25.28
C PRO A 432 -8.46 -29.47 24.37
N PHE A 433 -9.28 -29.79 23.37
CA PHE A 433 -9.76 -28.83 22.38
C PHE A 433 -11.26 -29.00 22.13
N THR A 434 -11.88 -27.91 21.67
CA THR A 434 -13.24 -27.94 21.09
C THR A 434 -13.14 -27.33 19.69
N LEU A 435 -13.60 -28.06 18.67
CA LEU A 435 -13.70 -27.56 17.30
C LEU A 435 -15.05 -26.87 17.12
N CYS A 436 -15.03 -25.59 16.74
CA CYS A 436 -16.22 -24.76 16.64
C CYS A 436 -16.43 -24.21 15.24
N HIS A 437 -17.68 -24.35 14.77
CA HIS A 437 -18.21 -23.79 13.52
C HIS A 437 -19.32 -22.76 13.74
N SER A 438 -19.49 -22.29 14.99
CA SER A 438 -20.47 -21.26 15.34
C SER A 438 -19.95 -20.33 16.44
N GLU A 439 -20.52 -19.13 16.50
CA GLU A 439 -20.23 -18.15 17.55
C GLU A 439 -20.49 -18.71 18.94
N GLN A 440 -21.65 -19.35 19.15
CA GLN A 440 -22.02 -19.89 20.46
C GLN A 440 -21.02 -20.94 20.94
N CYS A 441 -20.62 -21.87 20.06
CA CYS A 441 -19.59 -22.85 20.41
C CYS A 441 -18.27 -22.19 20.83
N VAL A 442 -17.83 -21.14 20.12
CA VAL A 442 -16.60 -20.42 20.51
C VAL A 442 -16.76 -19.72 21.86
N ARG A 443 -17.93 -19.14 22.17
CA ARG A 443 -18.22 -18.55 23.48
C ARG A 443 -18.15 -19.59 24.59
N ASP A 444 -18.90 -20.69 24.45
CA ASP A 444 -18.98 -21.79 25.42
C ASP A 444 -17.60 -22.44 25.64
N ALA A 445 -16.83 -22.63 24.56
CA ALA A 445 -15.48 -23.18 24.63
C ALA A 445 -14.50 -22.22 25.31
N ILE A 446 -14.54 -20.91 25.01
CA ILE A 446 -13.70 -19.92 25.69
C ILE A 446 -14.02 -19.91 27.19
N GLU A 447 -15.30 -19.92 27.59
CA GLU A 447 -15.71 -19.97 29.00
C GLU A 447 -15.18 -21.24 29.67
N LYS A 448 -15.48 -22.42 29.10
CA LYS A 448 -15.02 -23.74 29.57
C LYS A 448 -13.52 -23.78 29.81
N TYR A 449 -12.70 -23.30 28.86
CA TYR A 449 -11.25 -23.36 28.96
C TYR A 449 -10.64 -22.24 29.83
N SER A 450 -11.31 -21.09 29.96
CA SER A 450 -10.89 -19.97 30.83
C SER A 450 -11.31 -20.14 32.30
N ALA A 451 -12.12 -21.17 32.59
CA ALA A 451 -12.53 -21.56 33.94
C ALA A 451 -11.67 -22.67 34.56
N GLN A 452 -10.75 -23.28 33.79
CA GLN A 452 -9.87 -24.34 34.27
C GLN A 452 -8.72 -23.78 35.12
N GLU A 453 -8.32 -24.53 36.14
CA GLU A 453 -7.17 -24.21 37.00
C GLU A 453 -5.87 -24.08 36.17
N GLY A 454 -5.05 -23.06 36.46
CA GLY A 454 -3.85 -22.72 35.69
C GLY A 454 -4.11 -22.16 34.29
N SER A 455 -5.29 -21.61 34.02
CA SER A 455 -5.63 -21.03 32.72
C SER A 455 -5.57 -19.50 32.72
N GLU A 456 -4.71 -18.91 31.87
CA GLU A 456 -4.74 -17.47 31.57
C GLU A 456 -5.97 -17.08 30.71
N GLY A 457 -6.66 -18.05 30.10
CA GLY A 457 -7.76 -17.82 29.15
C GLY A 457 -7.88 -18.92 28.09
N ALA A 458 -8.01 -18.52 26.82
CA ALA A 458 -8.21 -19.46 25.72
C ALA A 458 -7.26 -19.18 24.54
N TYR A 459 -6.83 -20.24 23.87
CA TYR A 459 -6.01 -20.16 22.67
C TYR A 459 -6.81 -20.69 21.48
N LEU A 460 -7.00 -19.86 20.46
CA LEU A 460 -7.79 -20.20 19.28
C LEU A 460 -6.88 -20.38 18.06
N LYS A 461 -7.17 -21.42 17.27
CA LYS A 461 -6.41 -21.82 16.08
C LYS A 461 -7.36 -22.07 14.91
N ARG A 462 -7.12 -21.44 13.74
CA ARG A 462 -7.92 -21.71 12.52
C ARG A 462 -7.59 -23.11 11.99
N ALA A 463 -8.59 -23.93 11.65
CA ALA A 463 -8.37 -25.35 11.37
C ALA A 463 -7.35 -25.63 10.24
N ASP A 464 -7.26 -24.76 9.24
CA ASP A 464 -6.36 -24.85 8.09
C ASP A 464 -4.95 -24.25 8.33
N PHE A 465 -4.61 -23.73 9.52
CA PHE A 465 -3.39 -22.94 9.68
C PHE A 465 -2.10 -23.81 9.53
N PRO A 466 -1.17 -23.46 8.61
CA PRO A 466 0.18 -24.05 8.57
C PRO A 466 1.04 -23.42 9.67
N TYR A 467 1.99 -24.16 10.23
CA TYR A 467 2.86 -23.64 11.29
C TYR A 467 4.02 -22.81 10.71
N GLU A 468 3.96 -21.48 10.77
CA GLU A 468 4.99 -20.62 10.19
C GLU A 468 6.29 -20.58 11.03
N LEU A 469 7.42 -21.01 10.45
CA LEU A 469 8.75 -21.07 11.11
C LEU A 469 9.44 -19.70 11.33
N ASP A 470 8.78 -18.59 10.98
CA ASP A 470 9.26 -17.24 11.32
C ASP A 470 8.79 -16.76 12.71
N GLY A 471 8.11 -17.64 13.44
CA GLY A 471 7.57 -17.40 14.78
C GLY A 471 6.32 -16.52 14.81
N LYS A 472 5.69 -16.22 13.66
CA LYS A 472 4.63 -15.21 13.55
C LYS A 472 3.45 -15.62 12.67
N THR A 473 2.33 -15.95 13.28
CA THR A 473 1.10 -16.37 12.57
C THR A 473 -0.02 -15.35 12.66
N ARG A 474 -0.81 -15.17 11.59
CA ARG A 474 -2.06 -14.35 11.64
C ARG A 474 -3.32 -15.17 11.91
N LEU A 475 -3.17 -16.48 12.07
CA LEU A 475 -4.23 -17.49 12.05
C LEU A 475 -4.49 -18.15 13.43
N ASN A 476 -3.77 -17.70 14.46
CA ASN A 476 -4.03 -18.02 15.86
C ASN A 476 -4.36 -16.75 16.64
N ILE A 477 -5.09 -16.88 17.76
CA ILE A 477 -5.54 -15.79 18.64
C ILE A 477 -5.31 -16.19 20.10
N LYS A 478 -4.82 -15.26 20.92
CA LYS A 478 -4.74 -15.39 22.38
C LYS A 478 -5.87 -14.58 23.01
N TYR A 479 -6.78 -15.26 23.69
CA TYR A 479 -7.74 -14.67 24.61
C TYR A 479 -7.18 -14.74 26.05
N LYS A 480 -7.27 -13.63 26.80
CA LYS A 480 -6.89 -13.57 28.21
C LYS A 480 -8.01 -13.02 29.08
N LYS A 481 -8.12 -13.55 30.30
CA LYS A 481 -9.18 -13.18 31.25
C LYS A 481 -8.79 -11.93 32.06
N GLU A 482 -9.21 -10.74 31.62
CA GLU A 482 -8.99 -9.48 32.36
C GLU A 482 -9.71 -9.48 33.75
N ARG A 483 -9.22 -8.64 34.67
CA ARG A 483 -9.88 -8.16 35.91
C ARG A 483 -9.82 -6.65 35.95
N SER A 484 -10.65 -6.01 36.77
CA SER A 484 -10.64 -4.55 36.91
C SER A 484 -10.78 -4.11 38.36
N LEU A 485 -10.06 -3.05 38.72
CA LEU A 485 -10.25 -2.26 39.94
C LEU A 485 -10.40 -0.79 39.54
N ASP A 486 -11.28 -0.09 40.23
CA ASP A 486 -11.36 1.37 40.19
C ASP A 486 -10.40 1.92 41.25
N ALA A 487 -9.30 2.54 40.82
CA ALA A 487 -8.22 2.97 41.70
C ALA A 487 -8.04 4.49 41.68
N VAL A 488 -7.62 5.08 42.81
CA VAL A 488 -7.35 6.52 42.88
C VAL A 488 -5.96 6.81 42.32
N VAL A 489 -5.85 7.88 41.52
CA VAL A 489 -4.57 8.39 41.03
C VAL A 489 -3.84 9.08 42.16
N LEU A 490 -2.66 8.57 42.52
CA LEU A 490 -1.77 9.18 43.51
C LEU A 490 -0.83 10.21 42.86
N LYS A 491 -0.32 9.89 41.66
CA LYS A 491 0.60 10.73 40.89
C LYS A 491 0.37 10.51 39.40
N ARG A 492 0.33 11.61 38.64
CA ARG A 492 0.45 11.58 37.17
C ARG A 492 1.88 11.82 36.76
N ASN A 493 2.44 10.90 36.01
CA ASN A 493 3.70 11.09 35.28
C ASN A 493 3.40 11.28 33.79
N LYS A 494 4.12 12.19 33.14
CA LYS A 494 4.02 12.44 31.69
C LYS A 494 5.17 11.74 30.96
N VAL A 495 4.88 11.06 29.86
CA VAL A 495 5.91 10.38 29.06
C VAL A 495 6.74 11.43 28.30
N ALA A 496 8.05 11.41 28.49
CA ALA A 496 8.97 12.34 27.84
C ALA A 496 8.83 12.30 26.31
N LYS A 497 8.94 13.46 25.66
CA LYS A 497 8.81 13.66 24.20
C LYS A 497 7.42 13.33 23.60
N THR A 498 6.39 13.14 24.42
CA THR A 498 4.99 13.03 23.97
C THR A 498 4.14 14.14 24.59
N GLU A 499 3.14 14.65 23.87
CA GLU A 499 2.32 15.75 24.40
C GLU A 499 1.19 15.27 25.32
N LYS A 500 0.58 14.11 24.99
CA LYS A 500 -0.72 13.65 25.52
C LYS A 500 -0.69 12.29 26.19
N THR A 501 0.48 11.71 26.44
CA THR A 501 0.60 10.35 27.00
C THR A 501 1.13 10.37 28.42
N TYR A 502 0.42 9.67 29.31
CA TYR A 502 0.61 9.67 30.75
C TYR A 502 0.68 8.24 31.29
N TYR A 503 1.30 8.06 32.45
CA TYR A 503 1.12 6.87 33.30
C TYR A 503 0.92 7.31 34.75
N TYR A 504 0.27 6.45 35.53
CA TYR A 504 -0.21 6.81 36.86
C TYR A 504 0.33 5.87 37.93
N HIS A 505 0.74 6.42 39.07
CA HIS A 505 0.82 5.65 40.32
C HIS A 505 -0.56 5.65 40.96
N CYS A 506 -1.02 4.49 41.40
CA CYS A 506 -2.40 4.30 41.86
C CYS A 506 -2.46 3.78 43.29
N GLY A 507 -3.61 3.99 43.94
CA GLY A 507 -3.91 3.47 45.27
C GLY A 507 -5.33 2.94 45.40
N LEU A 508 -5.57 2.20 46.47
CA LEU A 508 -6.86 1.63 46.87
C LEU A 508 -7.23 2.09 48.28
N LYS A 509 -8.52 2.03 48.62
CA LYS A 509 -9.01 2.38 49.95
C LYS A 509 -8.68 1.27 50.96
N SER A 510 -8.16 1.66 52.11
CA SER A 510 -8.07 0.86 53.34
C SER A 510 -8.97 1.49 54.41
N ASP A 511 -9.08 0.86 55.59
CA ASP A 511 -10.00 1.29 56.66
C ASP A 511 -9.75 2.74 57.13
N HIS A 512 -8.50 3.20 57.08
CA HIS A 512 -8.07 4.49 57.61
C HIS A 512 -7.17 5.32 56.67
N ASP A 513 -6.74 4.75 55.53
CA ASP A 513 -5.72 5.33 54.63
C ASP A 513 -5.93 4.90 53.17
N ILE A 514 -5.20 5.51 52.24
CA ILE A 514 -4.98 4.95 50.90
C ILE A 514 -3.71 4.08 50.91
N VAL A 515 -3.77 2.89 50.32
CA VAL A 515 -2.61 1.97 50.16
C VAL A 515 -2.18 1.87 48.70
N TYR A 516 -0.89 1.64 48.47
CA TYR A 516 -0.32 1.62 47.12
C TYR A 516 -0.77 0.41 46.29
N CYS A 517 -1.05 0.65 45.01
CA CYS A 517 -1.60 -0.30 44.06
C CYS A 517 -0.86 -0.30 42.72
N GLY A 518 0.45 -0.06 42.72
CA GLY A 518 1.28 -0.16 41.51
C GLY A 518 1.17 1.04 40.55
N LYS A 519 1.81 0.88 39.38
CA LYS A 519 1.81 1.87 38.29
C LYS A 519 1.07 1.36 37.06
N THR A 520 0.41 2.24 36.30
CA THR A 520 -0.28 1.88 35.05
C THR A 520 0.68 1.85 33.87
N PHE A 521 0.23 1.26 32.75
CA PHE A 521 0.81 1.54 31.44
C PHE A 521 0.44 2.94 30.93
N ASN A 522 1.17 3.36 29.90
CA ASN A 522 0.94 4.57 29.14
C ASN A 522 -0.50 4.62 28.57
N THR A 523 -1.18 5.74 28.76
CA THR A 523 -2.52 6.03 28.23
C THR A 523 -2.61 7.49 27.79
N ASN A 524 -3.60 7.81 26.95
CA ASN A 524 -3.94 9.19 26.60
C ASN A 524 -5.16 9.71 27.38
N ILE A 525 -5.75 8.88 28.25
CA ILE A 525 -6.76 9.30 29.23
C ILE A 525 -6.05 10.18 30.26
N LYS A 526 -6.43 11.45 30.33
CA LYS A 526 -5.88 12.42 31.29
C LYS A 526 -6.70 12.38 32.58
N ALA A 527 -6.06 11.94 33.66
CA ALA A 527 -6.49 12.09 35.05
C ALA A 527 -5.51 12.96 35.84
N GLU A 528 -5.96 13.58 36.92
CA GLU A 528 -5.19 14.33 37.93
C GLU A 528 -5.09 13.52 39.25
N PRO A 529 -4.13 13.80 40.14
CA PRO A 529 -4.11 13.20 41.48
C PRO A 529 -5.41 13.44 42.26
N GLY A 530 -5.98 12.38 42.82
CA GLY A 530 -7.30 12.38 43.46
C GLY A 530 -8.44 11.84 42.59
N ASP A 531 -8.29 11.83 41.25
CA ASP A 531 -9.27 11.22 40.36
C ASP A 531 -9.29 9.70 40.51
N ILE A 532 -10.45 9.07 40.28
CA ILE A 532 -10.59 7.61 40.23
C ILE A 532 -10.61 7.17 38.78
N ILE A 533 -9.81 6.16 38.45
CA ILE A 533 -9.70 5.56 37.12
C ILE A 533 -9.99 4.07 37.17
N LYS A 534 -10.70 3.56 36.17
CA LYS A 534 -10.87 2.11 35.98
C LYS A 534 -9.61 1.55 35.34
N VAL A 535 -8.86 0.76 36.11
CA VAL A 535 -7.67 0.06 35.64
C VAL A 535 -8.02 -1.41 35.46
N VAL A 536 -7.70 -1.91 34.28
CA VAL A 536 -7.91 -3.30 33.89
C VAL A 536 -6.55 -3.99 33.79
N PHE A 537 -6.43 -5.18 34.36
CA PHE A 537 -5.16 -5.91 34.51
C PHE A 537 -5.40 -7.41 34.34
N VAL A 538 -4.33 -8.19 34.19
CA VAL A 538 -4.42 -9.66 34.08
C VAL A 538 -4.34 -10.29 35.47
N ASP A 539 -3.26 -9.98 36.20
CA ASP A 539 -2.95 -10.57 37.51
C ASP A 539 -2.70 -9.51 38.57
N ILE A 540 -2.79 -9.92 39.85
CA ILE A 540 -2.42 -9.07 40.99
C ILE A 540 -1.72 -9.90 42.08
N SER A 541 -0.67 -9.33 42.68
CA SER A 541 0.10 -9.92 43.79
C SER A 541 -0.07 -9.09 45.06
N GLY A 542 -0.13 -9.77 46.21
CA GLY A 542 -0.29 -9.16 47.53
C GLY A 542 1.00 -9.15 48.34
N TYR A 543 1.19 -8.08 49.10
CA TYR A 543 2.40 -7.85 49.89
C TYR A 543 2.05 -7.31 51.28
N THR A 544 2.76 -7.80 52.30
CA THR A 544 2.73 -7.25 53.66
C THR A 544 4.01 -6.47 53.88
N ASP A 545 3.92 -5.23 54.35
CA ASP A 545 5.10 -4.45 54.73
C ASP A 545 5.70 -4.99 56.05
N PRO A 546 6.94 -5.51 56.06
CA PRO A 546 7.55 -6.07 57.27
C PRO A 546 7.81 -5.02 58.36
N LYS A 547 7.78 -3.70 58.05
CA LYS A 547 7.97 -2.63 59.04
C LYS A 547 6.67 -2.16 59.67
N THR A 548 5.57 -2.17 58.92
CA THR A 548 4.29 -1.55 59.34
C THR A 548 3.12 -2.53 59.46
N GLY A 549 3.29 -3.78 58.99
CA GLY A 549 2.22 -4.77 58.88
C GLY A 549 1.15 -4.43 57.84
N LYS A 550 1.25 -3.28 57.13
CA LYS A 550 0.24 -2.83 56.18
C LYS A 550 0.23 -3.72 54.93
N ARG A 551 -0.99 -4.06 54.49
CA ARG A 551 -1.27 -4.80 53.26
C ARG A 551 -1.29 -3.87 52.06
N TRP A 552 -0.59 -4.23 50.99
CA TRP A 552 -0.59 -3.51 49.72
C TRP A 552 -0.47 -4.47 48.53
N VAL A 553 -0.73 -3.99 47.32
CA VAL A 553 -0.82 -4.85 46.11
C VAL A 553 -0.06 -4.26 44.93
N ASN A 554 0.33 -5.12 43.99
CA ASN A 554 0.85 -4.69 42.69
C ASN A 554 0.24 -5.53 41.57
N TRP A 555 -0.34 -4.86 40.59
CA TRP A 555 -0.99 -5.47 39.43
C TRP A 555 -0.04 -5.71 38.24
N TRP A 556 -0.42 -6.61 37.34
CA TRP A 556 0.33 -6.96 36.14
C TRP A 556 -0.47 -6.68 34.86
N ALA A 557 0.23 -6.18 33.83
CA ALA A 557 -0.36 -5.63 32.62
C ALA A 557 -1.46 -4.53 32.79
N PRO A 558 -1.32 -3.58 33.75
CA PRO A 558 -2.38 -2.61 34.08
C PRO A 558 -2.61 -1.55 32.99
N ARG A 559 -3.82 -1.49 32.45
CA ARG A 559 -4.26 -0.60 31.37
C ARG A 559 -5.42 0.26 31.84
N VAL A 560 -5.29 1.58 31.71
CA VAL A 560 -6.36 2.52 32.04
C VAL A 560 -7.44 2.45 30.96
N VAL A 561 -8.69 2.23 31.35
CA VAL A 561 -9.83 2.10 30.44
C VAL A 561 -10.69 3.37 30.41
N MET A 562 -10.99 3.95 31.56
CA MET A 562 -11.79 5.18 31.65
C MET A 562 -11.55 5.92 32.97
N LEU A 563 -11.88 7.21 32.98
CA LEU A 563 -12.09 7.99 34.20
C LEU A 563 -13.44 7.58 34.83
N ARG A 564 -13.51 7.51 36.16
CA ARG A 564 -14.71 7.13 36.92
C ARG A 564 -15.23 8.31 37.72
N THR A 565 -15.69 9.34 37.01
CA THR A 565 -16.29 10.56 37.59
C THR A 565 -17.60 10.27 38.35
N ASP A 566 -18.18 9.08 38.16
CA ASP A 566 -19.34 8.57 38.90
C ASP A 566 -18.99 8.03 40.30
N LYS A 567 -17.73 7.62 40.53
CA LYS A 567 -17.27 7.13 41.84
C LYS A 567 -16.67 8.27 42.68
N LYS A 568 -16.93 8.21 43.98
CA LYS A 568 -16.33 9.09 45.00
C LYS A 568 -15.21 8.43 45.80
N GLU A 569 -15.12 7.10 45.77
CA GLU A 569 -14.11 6.32 46.46
C GLU A 569 -13.57 5.21 45.53
N PRO A 570 -12.27 4.89 45.59
CA PRO A 570 -11.71 3.73 44.89
C PRO A 570 -12.12 2.43 45.58
N ASP A 571 -11.91 1.31 44.89
CA ASP A 571 -12.14 -0.03 45.45
C ASP A 571 -11.19 -0.31 46.63
N THR A 572 -11.59 -1.26 47.48
CA THR A 572 -10.89 -1.56 48.72
C THR A 572 -9.72 -2.53 48.55
N ILE A 573 -8.74 -2.44 49.44
CA ILE A 573 -7.64 -3.39 49.53
C ILE A 573 -8.13 -4.83 49.71
N ASP A 574 -9.20 -5.10 50.46
CA ASP A 574 -9.77 -6.45 50.60
C ASP A 574 -10.40 -6.99 49.31
N THR A 575 -10.88 -6.11 48.44
CA THR A 575 -11.37 -6.50 47.11
C THR A 575 -10.19 -6.94 46.24
N ALA A 576 -9.09 -6.19 46.25
CA ALA A 576 -7.84 -6.63 45.63
C ALA A 576 -7.26 -7.89 46.30
N TRP A 577 -7.34 -8.03 47.62
CA TRP A 577 -6.79 -9.16 48.39
C TRP A 577 -7.51 -10.48 48.09
N ARG A 578 -8.83 -10.42 47.81
CA ARG A 578 -9.58 -11.55 47.24
C ARG A 578 -9.10 -11.87 45.83
N MET A 579 -8.97 -10.87 44.97
CA MET A 579 -8.44 -11.06 43.61
C MET A 579 -7.03 -11.67 43.58
N VAL A 580 -6.14 -11.34 44.54
CA VAL A 580 -4.83 -12.01 44.66
C VAL A 580 -4.98 -13.53 44.81
N LYS A 581 -5.92 -13.99 45.68
CA LYS A 581 -6.21 -15.43 45.85
C LYS A 581 -6.80 -16.07 44.60
N GLU A 582 -7.51 -15.30 43.78
CA GLU A 582 -8.13 -15.73 42.51
C GLU A 582 -7.20 -15.63 41.29
N THR A 583 -6.01 -15.02 41.42
CA THR A 583 -5.04 -14.88 40.32
C THR A 583 -3.69 -15.53 40.63
N THR A 584 -2.87 -14.93 41.50
CA THR A 584 -1.47 -15.38 41.69
C THR A 584 -1.28 -16.23 42.94
N ALA A 585 -2.24 -16.17 43.88
CA ALA A 585 -2.12 -16.63 45.26
C ALA A 585 -0.86 -16.13 46.01
N ARG A 586 -0.16 -15.12 45.47
CA ARG A 586 1.14 -14.66 45.93
C ARG A 586 0.99 -13.66 47.07
N PHE A 587 1.42 -14.06 48.26
CA PHE A 587 1.52 -13.24 49.45
C PHE A 587 2.96 -13.30 49.98
N GLU A 588 3.66 -12.16 49.93
CA GLU A 588 5.07 -12.04 50.34
C GLU A 588 5.28 -10.86 51.28
N GLU A 589 6.37 -10.87 52.04
CA GLU A 589 6.81 -9.69 52.78
C GLU A 589 7.63 -8.76 51.89
N LYS A 590 7.17 -7.51 51.74
CA LYS A 590 7.86 -6.49 50.96
C LYS A 590 7.50 -5.09 51.47
N PRO A 591 8.48 -4.21 51.74
CA PRO A 591 8.21 -2.83 52.17
C PRO A 591 7.21 -2.11 51.26
N MET A 592 6.23 -1.43 51.85
CA MET A 592 5.25 -0.67 51.09
C MET A 592 5.92 0.59 50.49
N PRO A 593 5.70 0.89 49.20
CA PRO A 593 6.21 2.11 48.59
C PRO A 593 5.67 3.37 49.28
N ASP A 594 6.54 4.34 49.56
CA ASP A 594 6.13 5.59 50.21
C ASP A 594 5.29 6.47 49.27
N ILE A 595 3.99 6.56 49.58
CA ILE A 595 3.00 7.33 48.84
C ILE A 595 3.28 8.85 48.91
N LYS A 596 4.04 9.34 49.90
CA LYS A 596 4.44 10.75 50.01
C LYS A 596 5.66 11.07 49.15
N ASN A 597 6.52 10.09 48.88
CA ASN A 597 7.79 10.26 48.16
C ASN A 597 7.85 9.42 46.87
N LEU A 598 6.74 9.38 46.11
CA LEU A 598 6.63 8.63 44.84
C LEU A 598 7.64 9.05 43.75
N GLU A 599 8.38 10.15 43.92
CA GLU A 599 9.51 10.53 43.07
C GLU A 599 10.73 9.62 43.24
N GLN A 600 10.95 9.10 44.45
CA GLN A 600 12.03 8.14 44.71
C GLN A 600 11.76 6.81 44.00
N LEU A 601 10.50 6.38 43.83
CA LEU A 601 10.16 5.14 43.10
C LEU A 601 10.41 5.20 41.58
N ASP A 602 10.38 6.40 41.00
CA ASP A 602 10.78 6.62 39.60
C ASP A 602 12.32 6.58 39.45
N ALA A 603 13.08 6.89 40.52
CA ALA A 603 14.55 6.85 40.58
C ALA A 603 15.14 5.51 41.07
N GLU A 604 14.43 4.81 41.96
CA GLU A 604 14.72 3.47 42.51
C GLU A 604 14.07 2.35 41.67
N SER A 605 13.28 2.69 40.65
CA SER A 605 13.05 1.75 39.56
C SER A 605 14.43 1.35 39.03
N PRO A 606 14.80 0.05 39.01
CA PRO A 606 16.16 -0.34 38.69
C PRO A 606 16.51 0.18 37.31
N THR A 607 17.49 1.08 37.27
CA THR A 607 18.32 1.20 36.07
C THR A 607 18.80 -0.21 35.73
N HIS A 608 18.80 -0.59 34.45
CA HIS A 608 19.31 -1.90 34.01
C HIS A 608 20.82 -2.01 34.31
N LYS A 609 21.15 -2.31 35.57
CA LYS A 609 22.50 -2.36 36.15
C LYS A 609 22.70 -3.55 37.09
N ASP A 610 21.65 -3.99 37.78
CA ASP A 610 21.68 -5.27 38.55
C ASP A 610 21.48 -6.51 37.64
N CYS A 611 21.61 -6.32 36.33
CA CYS A 611 21.75 -7.37 35.32
C CYS A 611 22.94 -7.05 34.39
N ILE A 612 24.09 -6.74 34.99
CA ILE A 612 25.41 -6.83 34.34
C ILE A 612 26.01 -8.13 34.92
N ASN A 613 26.25 -9.18 34.13
CA ASN A 613 27.18 -9.17 33.01
C ASN A 613 26.51 -9.43 31.65
N PHE A 614 26.44 -8.39 30.81
CA PHE A 614 26.25 -8.55 29.37
C PHE A 614 27.25 -7.66 28.60
N ASP A 615 27.88 -8.27 27.61
CA ASP A 615 28.96 -7.71 26.80
C ASP A 615 28.54 -6.40 26.08
N PRO A 616 29.29 -5.28 26.24
CA PRO A 616 29.06 -4.02 25.52
C PRO A 616 29.07 -4.13 23.98
N GLU A 617 29.69 -5.16 23.41
CA GLU A 617 29.72 -5.40 21.96
C GLU A 617 28.48 -6.16 21.43
N SER A 618 27.61 -6.67 22.33
CA SER A 618 26.50 -7.54 21.94
C SER A 618 25.44 -6.83 21.06
N HIS A 619 25.04 -7.53 19.99
CA HIS A 619 24.26 -6.99 18.86
C HIS A 619 22.87 -6.44 19.22
N MET A 620 22.35 -6.78 20.41
CA MET A 620 21.00 -6.42 20.87
C MET A 620 20.85 -4.95 21.25
N CYS A 621 21.90 -4.29 21.74
CA CYS A 621 21.80 -2.91 22.24
C CYS A 621 21.66 -1.87 21.10
N LYS A 622 22.14 -2.20 19.89
CA LYS A 622 22.06 -1.31 18.71
C LYS A 622 20.69 -1.31 17.99
N LEU A 623 19.74 -2.16 18.41
CA LEU A 623 18.40 -2.24 17.81
C LEU A 623 17.31 -1.46 18.56
N HIS A 624 17.51 -1.11 19.85
CA HIS A 624 16.43 -0.66 20.73
C HIS A 624 15.96 0.80 20.48
N ASN A 625 16.80 1.65 19.87
CA ASN A 625 16.57 3.11 19.81
C ASN A 625 16.19 3.67 18.42
N ARG A 626 15.60 2.87 17.51
CA ARG A 626 15.26 3.35 16.15
C ARG A 626 13.93 2.89 15.52
N LEU A 627 12.99 2.40 16.31
CA LEU A 627 11.62 2.12 15.87
C LEU A 627 10.56 2.71 16.83
N VAL A 628 10.58 4.04 16.95
CA VAL A 628 9.41 4.83 17.34
C VAL A 628 8.90 5.48 16.07
N ASP A 629 7.82 4.96 15.49
CA ASP A 629 7.11 5.61 14.40
C ASP A 629 5.95 6.45 14.98
N PRO A 630 5.87 7.77 14.70
CA PRO A 630 4.84 8.65 15.23
C PRO A 630 3.38 8.37 14.80
N ASP A 631 3.13 7.54 13.77
CA ASP A 631 1.85 7.51 13.04
C ASP A 631 0.81 6.46 13.51
N ALA A 632 0.49 6.38 14.82
CA ALA A 632 -0.61 5.51 15.30
C ALA A 632 -1.39 6.00 16.54
N LEU A 633 -2.44 6.80 16.27
CA LEU A 633 -3.59 7.12 17.13
C LEU A 633 -4.88 6.96 16.26
N ALA A 634 -6.07 6.57 16.71
CA ALA A 634 -6.51 5.99 17.98
C ALA A 634 -7.87 5.25 17.77
N CYS A 635 -8.07 4.15 18.52
CA CYS A 635 -9.29 3.81 19.29
C CYS A 635 -10.66 3.66 18.53
N PRO A 636 -11.83 3.50 19.19
CA PRO A 636 -12.51 2.20 19.28
C PRO A 636 -13.95 2.20 18.71
N ASP A 637 -14.70 1.14 19.04
CA ASP A 637 -16.16 0.99 19.04
C ASP A 637 -16.91 1.06 17.71
N PHE A 638 -17.38 -0.10 17.26
CA PHE A 638 -18.46 -0.23 16.28
C PHE A 638 -19.27 -1.51 16.51
N GLN A 639 -20.31 -1.44 17.36
CA GLN A 639 -21.22 -2.57 17.56
C GLN A 639 -22.00 -2.87 16.26
N PRO A 640 -22.07 -4.13 15.81
CA PRO A 640 -22.92 -4.50 14.68
C PRO A 640 -24.38 -4.60 15.13
N ARG A 641 -25.26 -3.77 14.55
CA ARG A 641 -26.73 -3.97 14.62
C ARG A 641 -27.28 -4.35 13.24
N ALA A 642 -28.29 -5.21 13.25
CA ALA A 642 -28.72 -5.99 12.09
C ALA A 642 -29.47 -5.18 11.01
N ASN A 643 -29.53 -5.76 9.80
CA ASN A 643 -30.47 -5.49 8.71
C ASN A 643 -30.59 -4.04 8.23
N LEU A 644 -29.66 -3.57 7.37
CA LEU A 644 -29.76 -2.26 6.71
C LEU A 644 -29.39 -2.27 5.21
N SER A 645 -30.11 -3.07 4.40
CA SER A 645 -30.09 -2.93 2.93
C SER A 645 -31.21 -2.03 2.38
N ALA A 646 -31.78 -1.12 3.20
CA ALA A 646 -32.95 -0.32 2.80
C ALA A 646 -33.08 1.09 3.43
N SER A 647 -32.49 1.40 4.60
CA SER A 647 -32.63 2.75 5.19
C SER A 647 -31.57 3.72 4.66
N ALA A 648 -31.99 4.88 4.17
CA ALA A 648 -31.08 5.94 3.75
C ALA A 648 -30.33 6.53 4.97
N LYS A 649 -28.99 6.52 4.95
CA LYS A 649 -28.17 7.04 6.07
C LYS A 649 -28.02 8.56 5.98
N ARG A 650 -27.86 9.28 7.09
CA ARG A 650 -27.79 10.76 7.08
C ARG A 650 -26.41 11.29 6.70
N PHE A 651 -26.37 12.46 6.07
CA PHE A 651 -25.14 13.25 5.90
C PHE A 651 -25.38 14.72 6.28
N VAL A 652 -24.32 15.42 6.65
CA VAL A 652 -24.29 16.88 6.77
C VAL A 652 -23.00 17.43 6.16
N ILE A 653 -23.11 18.62 5.58
CA ILE A 653 -22.01 19.41 5.03
C ILE A 653 -22.00 20.73 5.79
N GLN A 654 -20.89 21.04 6.45
CA GLN A 654 -20.77 22.21 7.32
C GLN A 654 -19.50 23.01 7.03
N ASN A 655 -19.57 24.33 7.14
CA ASN A 655 -18.38 25.17 7.24
C ASN A 655 -18.07 25.40 8.73
N HIS A 656 -16.85 25.05 9.13
CA HIS A 656 -16.39 25.09 10.50
C HIS A 656 -15.27 26.14 10.65
N PHE A 657 -15.66 27.32 11.11
CA PHE A 657 -14.78 28.46 11.37
C PHE A 657 -14.23 28.41 12.79
N ARG A 658 -12.99 28.89 12.96
CA ARG A 658 -12.30 28.96 14.24
C ARG A 658 -11.21 30.06 14.15
N GLY A 659 -11.46 31.19 14.83
CA GLY A 659 -10.64 32.39 14.68
C GLY A 659 -10.54 32.85 13.22
N SER A 660 -9.34 33.05 12.70
CA SER A 660 -9.06 33.44 11.31
C SER A 660 -8.93 32.28 10.31
N SER A 661 -9.46 31.09 10.65
CA SER A 661 -9.43 29.91 9.77
C SER A 661 -10.80 29.25 9.63
N SER A 662 -11.03 28.56 8.52
CA SER A 662 -12.20 27.70 8.31
C SER A 662 -11.82 26.46 7.49
N HIS A 663 -12.68 25.45 7.51
CA HIS A 663 -12.64 24.27 6.66
C HIS A 663 -14.06 23.75 6.45
N GLY A 664 -14.29 23.05 5.34
CA GLY A 664 -15.51 22.26 5.18
C GLY A 664 -15.41 20.94 5.93
N ASP A 665 -16.54 20.44 6.38
CA ASP A 665 -16.69 19.12 6.98
C ASP A 665 -17.83 18.38 6.26
N PHE A 666 -17.48 17.36 5.48
CA PHE A 666 -18.40 16.37 4.95
C PHE A 666 -18.50 15.21 5.95
N ARG A 667 -19.65 15.11 6.63
CA ARG A 667 -19.93 14.08 7.64
C ARG A 667 -21.00 13.13 7.13
N VAL A 668 -20.75 11.84 7.27
CA VAL A 668 -21.68 10.74 6.94
C VAL A 668 -21.91 9.86 8.15
N GLN A 669 -23.17 9.54 8.43
CA GLN A 669 -23.58 8.56 9.42
C GLN A 669 -23.10 7.17 8.98
N LEU A 670 -22.18 6.57 9.73
CA LEU A 670 -21.75 5.21 9.45
C LEU A 670 -22.65 4.20 10.17
N ASP A 671 -22.79 4.28 11.50
CA ASP A 671 -23.91 3.71 12.28
C ASP A 671 -24.14 4.59 13.53
N HIS A 672 -23.51 4.25 14.66
CA HIS A 672 -23.54 5.04 15.92
C HIS A 672 -22.46 6.13 16.00
N VAL A 673 -21.61 6.25 14.99
CA VAL A 673 -20.57 7.28 14.86
C VAL A 673 -20.53 7.83 13.44
N LEU A 674 -19.94 9.01 13.27
CA LEU A 674 -19.75 9.65 11.98
C LEU A 674 -18.39 9.30 11.40
N GLY A 675 -18.31 9.35 10.07
CA GLY A 675 -17.05 9.43 9.33
C GLY A 675 -17.17 10.48 8.22
N GLY A 676 -16.22 10.46 7.29
CA GLY A 676 -16.23 11.35 6.13
C GLY A 676 -14.90 12.07 5.94
N PHE A 677 -14.96 13.34 5.54
CA PHE A 677 -13.80 14.10 5.09
C PHE A 677 -13.85 15.56 5.55
N THR A 678 -12.71 16.09 5.96
CA THR A 678 -12.48 17.53 6.04
C THR A 678 -12.07 18.04 4.65
N LEU A 679 -12.70 19.12 4.20
CA LEU A 679 -12.59 19.71 2.87
C LEU A 679 -11.79 21.02 2.92
N GLY A 680 -10.68 21.08 2.19
CA GLY A 680 -9.83 22.26 2.01
C GLY A 680 -10.32 23.19 0.91
N TRP A 681 -11.63 23.47 0.91
CA TRP A 681 -12.32 24.22 -0.14
C TRP A 681 -12.33 25.75 0.06
N GLN A 682 -11.71 26.26 1.12
CA GLN A 682 -11.59 27.68 1.40
C GLN A 682 -10.43 28.33 0.62
N ARG A 683 -10.62 29.57 0.16
CA ARG A 683 -9.55 30.45 -0.33
C ARG A 683 -8.89 31.12 0.89
N ALA A 684 -7.96 30.39 1.50
CA ALA A 684 -7.43 30.67 2.83
C ALA A 684 -6.99 32.13 3.05
N ASP A 685 -6.28 32.73 2.10
CA ASP A 685 -5.75 34.09 2.25
C ASP A 685 -6.84 35.17 2.22
N GLU A 686 -7.88 35.00 1.41
CA GLU A 686 -9.01 35.93 1.33
C GLU A 686 -9.87 35.83 2.58
N LEU A 687 -10.20 34.60 2.99
CA LEU A 687 -11.03 34.36 4.17
C LEU A 687 -10.33 34.81 5.47
N LYS A 688 -9.02 34.56 5.58
CA LYS A 688 -8.21 35.01 6.72
C LYS A 688 -8.23 36.53 6.87
N ARG A 689 -7.99 37.26 5.76
CA ARG A 689 -8.02 38.73 5.75
C ARG A 689 -9.37 39.33 6.15
N GLU A 690 -10.47 38.63 5.90
CA GLU A 690 -11.79 39.07 6.35
C GLU A 690 -11.96 38.84 7.86
N LEU A 691 -11.70 37.62 8.34
CA LEU A 691 -11.89 37.24 9.74
C LEU A 691 -10.96 37.98 10.72
N GLU A 692 -9.75 38.38 10.30
CA GLU A 692 -8.79 39.14 11.13
C GLU A 692 -9.20 40.60 11.37
N LYS A 693 -10.21 41.13 10.66
CA LYS A 693 -10.79 42.45 10.96
C LYS A 693 -11.60 42.44 12.26
N HIS A 694 -12.25 41.31 12.53
CA HIS A 694 -13.25 41.16 13.59
C HIS A 694 -12.67 40.57 14.88
N TRP A 695 -11.81 39.54 14.75
CA TRP A 695 -11.21 38.85 15.90
C TRP A 695 -9.99 39.57 16.47
N GLN A 696 -9.98 39.85 17.77
CA GLN A 696 -8.79 40.35 18.48
C GLN A 696 -8.52 39.52 19.74
N LEU A 697 -7.25 39.23 20.03
CA LEU A 697 -6.79 38.54 21.24
C LEU A 697 -5.86 39.46 22.03
N LYS A 698 -6.30 39.93 23.20
CA LYS A 698 -5.45 40.68 24.14
C LYS A 698 -4.93 39.73 25.23
N LYS A 699 -3.64 39.86 25.54
CA LYS A 699 -2.97 39.11 26.60
C LYS A 699 -2.56 40.10 27.69
N THR A 700 -3.30 40.13 28.80
CA THR A 700 -2.97 41.01 29.94
C THR A 700 -2.07 40.28 30.93
N LYS A 701 -1.66 40.95 32.02
CA LYS A 701 -0.84 40.32 33.07
C LYS A 701 -1.56 39.13 33.74
N ASP A 702 -2.88 39.23 33.88
CA ASP A 702 -3.66 38.32 34.75
C ASP A 702 -4.67 37.45 33.99
N ARG A 703 -5.00 37.79 32.72
CA ARG A 703 -6.00 37.07 31.91
C ARG A 703 -5.69 37.09 30.41
N TYR A 704 -6.52 36.39 29.63
CA TYR A 704 -6.63 36.46 28.19
C TYR A 704 -8.03 36.96 27.84
N GLU A 705 -8.13 37.89 26.89
CA GLU A 705 -9.39 38.52 26.49
C GLU A 705 -9.56 38.39 24.99
N ILE A 706 -10.63 37.74 24.56
CA ILE A 706 -11.01 37.55 23.16
C ILE A 706 -12.14 38.50 22.85
N TYR A 707 -11.95 39.34 21.83
CA TYR A 707 -12.92 40.32 21.36
C TYR A 707 -13.40 39.99 19.95
N TRP A 708 -14.66 40.34 19.68
CA TRP A 708 -15.26 40.39 18.35
C TRP A 708 -15.79 41.81 18.12
N ASP A 709 -15.35 42.50 17.06
CA ASP A 709 -15.74 43.89 16.76
C ASP A 709 -15.55 44.87 17.94
N GLY A 710 -14.56 44.62 18.78
CA GLY A 710 -14.27 45.41 20.00
C GLY A 710 -15.15 45.07 21.21
N GLU A 711 -16.17 44.23 21.07
CA GLU A 711 -16.95 43.68 22.19
C GLU A 711 -16.29 42.41 22.74
N LEU A 712 -16.28 42.26 24.08
CA LEU A 712 -15.66 41.11 24.73
C LEU A 712 -16.49 39.84 24.50
N MET A 713 -15.91 38.86 23.82
CA MET A 713 -16.50 37.53 23.61
C MET A 713 -16.21 36.60 24.78
N TYR A 714 -14.95 36.48 25.21
CA TYR A 714 -14.56 35.62 26.33
C TYR A 714 -13.41 36.24 27.11
N ALA A 715 -13.44 36.12 28.43
CA ALA A 715 -12.26 36.32 29.29
C ALA A 715 -11.88 34.99 29.94
N LEU A 716 -10.60 34.64 29.87
CA LEU A 716 -10.01 33.42 30.43
C LEU A 716 -8.90 33.80 31.43
N ASP A 717 -8.84 33.16 32.60
CA ASP A 717 -7.71 33.39 33.54
C ASP A 717 -6.40 32.76 33.01
N LYS A 718 -5.28 32.87 33.76
CA LYS A 718 -4.00 32.22 33.38
C LYS A 718 -4.03 30.69 33.45
N ARG A 719 -5.04 30.08 34.05
CA ARG A 719 -5.31 28.64 34.05
C ARG A 719 -6.33 28.24 32.98
N GLU A 720 -6.74 29.21 32.15
CA GLU A 720 -7.66 29.11 31.01
C GLU A 720 -9.13 28.84 31.39
N ASN A 721 -9.49 29.06 32.66
CA ASN A 721 -10.89 29.02 33.14
C ASN A 721 -11.66 30.26 32.65
N VAL A 722 -12.95 30.10 32.34
CA VAL A 722 -13.82 31.24 32.00
C VAL A 722 -14.05 32.15 33.20
N VAL A 723 -13.65 33.41 33.03
CA VAL A 723 -13.97 34.52 33.93
C VAL A 723 -15.22 35.26 33.46
N GLN A 724 -15.47 35.31 32.14
CA GLN A 724 -16.64 35.98 31.56
C GLN A 724 -17.10 35.31 30.25
N GLU A 725 -18.40 35.06 30.16
CA GLU A 725 -19.09 34.59 28.95
C GLU A 725 -19.73 35.75 28.15
N PRO A 726 -19.96 35.56 26.84
CA PRO A 726 -20.57 36.57 25.97
C PRO A 726 -22.09 36.63 26.16
N SER A 727 -22.67 37.79 25.84
CA SER A 727 -24.12 37.92 25.75
C SER A 727 -24.69 37.05 24.62
N ALA A 728 -25.94 36.59 24.80
CA ALA A 728 -26.65 35.84 23.76
C ALA A 728 -26.83 36.67 22.47
N ALA A 729 -26.97 37.99 22.59
CA ALA A 729 -27.04 38.91 21.45
C ALA A 729 -25.73 38.93 20.65
N LEU A 730 -24.57 38.98 21.33
CA LEU A 730 -23.26 38.93 20.67
C LEU A 730 -23.03 37.57 19.99
N LYS A 731 -23.27 36.45 20.70
CA LYS A 731 -23.24 35.08 20.11
C LYS A 731 -24.08 34.99 18.83
N LYS A 732 -25.29 35.56 18.82
CA LYS A 732 -26.18 35.60 17.64
C LYS A 732 -25.61 36.44 16.49
N ARG A 733 -25.10 37.66 16.76
CA ARG A 733 -24.49 38.51 15.72
C ARG A 733 -23.28 37.84 15.06
N VAL A 734 -22.40 37.25 15.88
CA VAL A 734 -21.24 36.48 15.41
C VAL A 734 -21.67 35.33 14.51
N PHE A 735 -22.72 34.58 14.89
CA PHE A 735 -23.21 33.48 14.07
C PHE A 735 -23.77 33.93 12.71
N GLU A 736 -24.64 34.95 12.70
CA GLU A 736 -25.25 35.47 11.46
C GLU A 736 -24.21 36.04 10.47
N PHE A 737 -23.13 36.64 10.98
CA PHE A 737 -22.00 37.06 10.15
C PHE A 737 -21.34 35.86 9.45
N HIS A 738 -20.99 34.81 10.20
CA HIS A 738 -20.36 33.61 9.63
C HIS A 738 -21.30 32.85 8.69
N LYS A 739 -22.62 32.88 8.94
CA LYS A 739 -23.64 32.30 8.05
C LYS A 739 -23.69 33.00 6.69
N LYS A 740 -23.57 34.33 6.66
CA LYS A 740 -23.43 35.10 5.40
C LYS A 740 -22.09 34.79 4.70
N LEU A 741 -20.99 34.76 5.46
CA LEU A 741 -19.64 34.48 4.95
C LEU A 741 -19.52 33.08 4.33
N ALA A 742 -20.19 32.08 4.92
CA ALA A 742 -20.26 30.71 4.43
C ALA A 742 -20.95 30.56 3.07
N MET A 743 -21.79 31.52 2.67
CA MET A 743 -22.55 31.51 1.41
C MET A 743 -21.94 32.41 0.33
N ASP A 744 -20.91 33.19 0.65
CA ASP A 744 -20.28 34.14 -0.29
C ASP A 744 -19.23 33.44 -1.17
N PRO A 745 -19.46 33.29 -2.49
CA PRO A 745 -18.62 32.49 -3.39
C PRO A 745 -17.20 33.05 -3.59
N ARG A 746 -16.91 34.27 -3.12
CA ARG A 746 -15.55 34.83 -3.16
C ARG A 746 -14.57 33.97 -2.34
N PHE A 747 -15.00 33.48 -1.18
CA PHE A 747 -14.10 32.82 -0.22
C PHE A 747 -13.94 31.30 -0.43
N TRP A 748 -14.59 30.70 -1.43
CA TRP A 748 -14.67 29.26 -1.60
C TRP A 748 -14.31 28.81 -3.03
N LYS A 749 -13.82 27.57 -3.15
CA LYS A 749 -13.48 26.87 -4.40
C LYS A 749 -14.65 26.08 -4.98
N ILE A 750 -15.83 26.20 -4.37
CA ILE A 750 -17.03 25.40 -4.65
C ILE A 750 -18.26 26.30 -4.57
N ASP A 751 -19.27 26.02 -5.39
CA ASP A 751 -20.56 26.68 -5.25
C ASP A 751 -21.32 26.08 -4.05
N MET A 752 -21.64 26.92 -3.07
CA MET A 752 -22.33 26.54 -1.82
C MET A 752 -23.83 26.26 -1.99
N ASN A 753 -24.33 26.26 -3.23
CA ASN A 753 -25.71 25.92 -3.61
C ASN A 753 -25.83 24.68 -4.51
N THR A 754 -24.79 24.34 -5.30
CA THR A 754 -24.83 23.18 -6.24
C THR A 754 -23.82 22.08 -5.91
N GLY A 755 -22.78 22.40 -5.13
CA GLY A 755 -21.70 21.49 -4.80
C GLY A 755 -20.69 21.23 -5.93
N GLU A 756 -20.68 22.10 -6.93
CA GLU A 756 -19.79 22.03 -8.11
C GLU A 756 -18.54 22.90 -7.92
N GLU A 757 -17.40 22.41 -8.41
CA GLU A 757 -16.13 23.11 -8.26
C GLU A 757 -16.07 24.39 -9.12
N LEU A 758 -15.68 25.49 -8.48
CA LEU A 758 -15.54 26.78 -9.16
C LEU A 758 -14.23 26.84 -9.94
N LYS A 759 -14.30 27.42 -11.14
CA LYS A 759 -13.14 27.72 -11.97
C LYS A 759 -12.50 29.03 -11.52
N ARG A 760 -11.16 29.10 -11.58
CA ARG A 760 -10.41 30.32 -11.36
C ARG A 760 -9.98 30.92 -12.69
N LYS A 761 -10.31 32.20 -12.92
CA LYS A 761 -9.85 32.93 -14.11
C LYS A 761 -8.33 33.01 -14.13
N GLY A 762 -7.73 32.26 -15.06
CA GLY A 762 -6.31 32.28 -15.40
C GLY A 762 -6.07 33.04 -16.70
N SER A 763 -4.84 33.50 -16.94
CA SER A 763 -4.49 34.28 -18.14
C SER A 763 -4.39 33.48 -19.44
N VAL A 764 -4.51 32.15 -19.41
CA VAL A 764 -4.32 31.27 -20.58
C VAL A 764 -5.41 30.19 -20.73
N ARG A 765 -6.01 29.70 -19.63
CA ARG A 765 -7.21 28.82 -19.59
C ARG A 765 -7.84 28.88 -18.19
N ASP A 766 -9.14 28.65 -18.10
CA ASP A 766 -9.85 28.50 -16.83
C ASP A 766 -9.59 27.10 -16.25
N GLU A 767 -8.88 27.01 -15.13
CA GLU A 767 -8.65 25.74 -14.41
C GLU A 767 -9.60 25.58 -13.22
N VAL A 768 -10.03 24.34 -12.99
CA VAL A 768 -10.88 23.95 -11.84
C VAL A 768 -10.03 23.89 -10.57
N GLU A 769 -10.43 24.60 -9.51
CA GLU A 769 -9.66 24.64 -8.26
C GLU A 769 -9.78 23.32 -7.47
N LYS A 770 -8.74 22.48 -7.52
CA LYS A 770 -8.70 21.17 -6.82
C LYS A 770 -8.99 21.29 -5.32
N ILE A 771 -9.98 20.53 -4.86
CA ILE A 771 -10.39 20.47 -3.45
C ILE A 771 -9.64 19.32 -2.75
N PHE A 772 -8.61 19.70 -1.99
CA PHE A 772 -7.86 18.78 -1.14
C PHE A 772 -8.67 18.36 0.08
N CYS A 773 -8.61 17.09 0.45
CA CYS A 773 -9.36 16.53 1.56
C CYS A 773 -8.46 15.74 2.52
N VAL A 774 -8.91 15.60 3.76
CA VAL A 774 -8.33 14.71 4.76
C VAL A 774 -9.46 13.82 5.29
N GLN A 775 -9.26 12.51 5.30
CA GLN A 775 -10.25 11.58 5.84
C GLN A 775 -10.37 11.80 7.36
N LYS A 776 -11.60 11.95 7.87
CA LYS A 776 -11.85 12.16 9.29
C LYS A 776 -11.62 10.87 10.10
N THR A 777 -11.17 11.04 11.34
CA THR A 777 -11.37 10.04 12.40
C THR A 777 -12.86 9.86 12.68
N ARG A 778 -13.24 8.84 13.47
CA ARG A 778 -14.64 8.73 13.90
C ARG A 778 -14.98 9.92 14.81
N GLU A 779 -16.11 10.56 14.55
CA GLU A 779 -16.64 11.70 15.32
C GLU A 779 -17.98 11.30 15.98
N PRO A 780 -18.37 11.89 17.12
CA PRO A 780 -19.65 11.60 17.79
C PRO A 780 -20.88 11.91 16.92
N PHE A 781 -21.98 11.19 17.13
CA PHE A 781 -23.18 11.27 16.29
C PHE A 781 -23.86 12.66 16.34
N GLU A 782 -23.76 13.32 17.48
CA GLU A 782 -24.31 14.64 17.81
C GLU A 782 -23.80 15.73 16.85
N TRP A 783 -22.60 15.55 16.28
CA TRP A 783 -21.98 16.47 15.32
C TRP A 783 -22.75 16.54 13.98
N LEU A 784 -23.74 15.66 13.71
CA LEU A 784 -24.69 15.84 12.60
C LEU A 784 -25.61 17.06 12.77
N SER A 785 -25.75 17.57 14.00
CA SER A 785 -26.71 18.60 14.39
C SER A 785 -26.08 19.82 15.07
N VAL A 786 -24.75 19.90 15.12
CA VAL A 786 -24.06 21.06 15.70
C VAL A 786 -24.12 22.23 14.72
N GLU A 787 -24.98 23.20 14.99
CA GLU A 787 -25.04 24.52 14.31
C GLU A 787 -24.92 25.62 15.39
N GLY A 788 -24.15 26.68 15.12
CA GLY A 788 -24.00 27.83 16.03
C GLY A 788 -22.56 28.07 16.51
N VAL A 789 -22.44 28.85 17.59
CA VAL A 789 -21.15 29.22 18.23
C VAL A 789 -20.92 28.35 19.47
N THR A 790 -19.90 27.50 19.42
CA THR A 790 -19.44 26.67 20.55
C THR A 790 -18.48 27.46 21.45
N LYS A 791 -18.02 26.87 22.55
CA LYS A 791 -17.01 27.51 23.42
C LYS A 791 -15.58 27.28 22.88
N PRO A 792 -14.57 28.07 23.32
CA PRO A 792 -13.17 27.76 23.07
C PRO A 792 -12.79 26.40 23.68
N ARG A 793 -11.79 25.72 23.10
CA ARG A 793 -11.48 24.31 23.42
C ARG A 793 -10.97 24.06 24.83
N GLU A 794 -10.35 25.05 25.47
CA GLU A 794 -9.93 24.93 26.88
C GLU A 794 -11.12 25.13 27.85
N VAL A 795 -12.24 25.66 27.37
CA VAL A 795 -13.49 25.84 28.12
C VAL A 795 -14.39 24.61 27.99
N GLU A 796 -14.51 24.08 26.78
CA GLU A 796 -15.30 22.90 26.47
C GLU A 796 -14.51 22.05 25.47
N PRO A 797 -14.03 20.85 25.85
CA PRO A 797 -13.04 20.11 25.06
C PRO A 797 -13.57 19.64 23.69
N GLU A 798 -14.88 19.54 23.53
CA GLU A 798 -15.61 19.43 22.26
C GLU A 798 -16.86 20.34 22.30
N PRO A 799 -17.36 20.87 21.16
CA PRO A 799 -16.89 20.70 19.79
C PRO A 799 -16.12 21.92 19.22
N GLY A 800 -15.07 21.64 18.45
CA GLY A 800 -14.58 22.50 17.36
C GLY A 800 -13.65 23.69 17.68
N GLY A 801 -13.68 24.25 18.89
CA GLY A 801 -12.89 25.44 19.24
C GLY A 801 -11.37 25.32 19.01
N THR A 802 -10.70 26.48 18.90
CA THR A 802 -9.25 26.57 19.18
C THR A 802 -9.02 26.86 20.66
N ARG A 803 -7.75 26.95 21.08
CA ARG A 803 -7.37 27.35 22.45
C ARG A 803 -8.04 28.64 22.94
N PHE A 804 -8.22 29.62 22.05
CA PHE A 804 -8.75 30.95 22.42
C PHE A 804 -10.04 31.32 21.67
N PHE A 805 -10.20 30.93 20.41
CA PHE A 805 -11.38 31.27 19.60
C PHE A 805 -12.42 30.14 19.63
N PRO A 806 -13.72 30.48 19.72
CA PRO A 806 -14.81 29.50 19.64
C PRO A 806 -14.82 28.77 18.29
N GLY A 807 -15.45 27.59 18.27
CA GLY A 807 -15.85 26.94 17.02
C GLY A 807 -17.16 27.55 16.54
N ILE A 808 -17.30 27.74 15.23
CA ILE A 808 -18.54 28.25 14.63
C ILE A 808 -18.91 27.32 13.48
N PHE A 809 -20.01 26.60 13.65
CA PHE A 809 -20.50 25.59 12.71
C PHE A 809 -21.70 26.14 11.95
N VAL A 810 -21.55 26.31 10.64
CA VAL A 810 -22.63 26.72 9.74
C VAL A 810 -23.00 25.52 8.87
N GLU A 811 -24.23 25.03 8.98
CA GLU A 811 -24.74 24.01 8.05
C GLU A 811 -24.89 24.60 6.64
N VAL A 812 -24.28 23.94 5.66
CA VAL A 812 -24.39 24.28 4.24
C VAL A 812 -25.52 23.49 3.60
N ASP A 813 -25.54 22.17 3.83
CA ASP A 813 -26.62 21.26 3.41
C ASP A 813 -26.66 19.99 4.29
N SER A 814 -27.82 19.36 4.36
CA SER A 814 -28.01 18.07 5.02
C SER A 814 -29.06 17.24 4.29
N GLY A 815 -29.01 15.92 4.48
CA GLY A 815 -29.95 15.01 3.82
C GLY A 815 -29.63 13.55 4.08
N THR A 816 -30.00 12.71 3.11
CA THR A 816 -29.67 11.28 3.14
C THR A 816 -28.69 10.91 2.04
N TYR A 817 -28.00 9.79 2.22
CA TYR A 817 -27.04 9.28 1.24
C TYR A 817 -27.04 7.75 1.17
N TYR A 818 -26.53 7.24 0.05
CA TYR A 818 -26.23 5.84 -0.16
C TYR A 818 -24.73 5.64 -0.46
N PRO A 819 -24.06 4.64 0.15
CA PRO A 819 -22.66 4.37 -0.13
C PRO A 819 -22.48 3.66 -1.48
N GLY A 820 -21.68 4.26 -2.37
CA GLY A 820 -21.16 3.60 -3.56
C GLY A 820 -19.89 2.80 -3.27
N ALA A 821 -19.00 2.67 -4.25
CA ALA A 821 -17.76 1.91 -4.09
C ALA A 821 -16.81 2.44 -2.99
N GLN A 822 -16.55 1.60 -1.98
CA GLN A 822 -15.67 1.89 -0.85
C GLN A 822 -14.31 1.17 -0.98
N LYS A 823 -13.40 1.66 -1.83
CA LYS A 823 -12.02 1.13 -1.97
C LYS A 823 -11.05 1.82 -0.98
N PRO A 824 -9.81 1.33 -0.78
CA PRO A 824 -8.82 2.01 0.07
C PRO A 824 -8.42 3.42 -0.41
N TYR A 825 -8.39 3.63 -1.73
CA TYR A 825 -7.96 4.87 -2.40
C TYR A 825 -9.10 5.60 -3.13
N PHE A 826 -10.34 5.14 -2.99
CA PHE A 826 -11.51 5.71 -3.68
C PHE A 826 -12.77 5.48 -2.84
N LYS A 827 -13.53 6.55 -2.56
CA LYS A 827 -14.83 6.52 -1.88
C LYS A 827 -15.86 7.18 -2.78
N GLU A 828 -17.05 6.62 -2.85
CA GLU A 828 -18.16 7.12 -3.68
C GLU A 828 -19.42 7.19 -2.81
N TYR A 829 -20.17 8.27 -2.94
CA TYR A 829 -21.42 8.51 -2.20
C TYR A 829 -22.46 9.10 -3.15
N PHE A 830 -23.71 8.66 -3.02
CA PHE A 830 -24.85 9.24 -3.73
C PHE A 830 -25.65 10.06 -2.72
N LEU A 831 -25.67 11.38 -2.89
CA LEU A 831 -26.26 12.32 -1.96
C LEU A 831 -27.67 12.72 -2.39
N ASN A 832 -28.55 12.88 -1.42
CA ASN A 832 -29.90 13.42 -1.56
C ASN A 832 -30.13 14.49 -0.47
N GLY A 833 -29.44 15.62 -0.62
CA GLY A 833 -29.66 16.84 0.16
C GLY A 833 -30.53 17.85 -0.60
N LYS A 834 -30.67 19.06 -0.06
CA LYS A 834 -31.40 20.14 -0.74
C LYS A 834 -30.56 20.74 -1.87
N LYS A 835 -29.24 20.81 -1.67
CA LYS A 835 -28.25 21.44 -2.56
C LYS A 835 -27.31 20.42 -3.19
N TRP A 836 -26.72 19.55 -2.37
CA TRP A 836 -25.86 18.44 -2.80
C TRP A 836 -26.71 17.24 -3.19
N LYS A 837 -26.79 17.00 -4.49
CA LYS A 837 -27.51 15.88 -5.09
C LYS A 837 -26.62 15.09 -6.04
N GLY A 838 -26.86 13.79 -6.11
CA GLY A 838 -26.18 12.87 -7.00
C GLY A 838 -24.84 12.36 -6.46
N ARG A 839 -24.06 11.77 -7.36
CA ARG A 839 -22.78 11.13 -7.10
C ARG A 839 -21.71 12.17 -6.76
N VAL A 840 -21.00 11.95 -5.66
CA VAL A 840 -19.73 12.61 -5.32
C VAL A 840 -18.65 11.56 -5.06
N VAL A 841 -17.40 11.90 -5.35
CA VAL A 841 -16.28 10.97 -5.18
C VAL A 841 -15.10 11.61 -4.45
N PHE A 842 -14.42 10.79 -3.66
CA PHE A 842 -13.14 11.11 -3.03
C PHE A 842 -12.11 10.13 -3.55
N ARG A 843 -10.96 10.60 -4.06
CA ARG A 843 -9.88 9.73 -4.54
C ARG A 843 -8.53 10.16 -3.98
N LEU A 844 -7.79 9.17 -3.48
CA LEU A 844 -6.40 9.33 -3.08
C LEU A 844 -5.53 9.33 -4.33
N VAL A 845 -4.80 10.42 -4.54
CA VAL A 845 -3.83 10.59 -5.62
C VAL A 845 -2.43 10.80 -5.03
N ALA A 846 -1.38 10.43 -5.77
CA ALA A 846 -0.01 10.71 -5.36
C ALA A 846 0.21 12.24 -5.19
N GLY A 847 1.11 12.62 -4.28
CA GLY A 847 1.43 14.02 -4.00
C GLY A 847 1.90 14.77 -5.25
N LEU A 848 1.34 15.95 -5.49
CA LEU A 848 1.88 16.86 -6.50
C LEU A 848 3.22 17.42 -6.00
N GLN A 849 4.14 17.66 -6.94
CA GLN A 849 5.47 18.18 -6.69
C GLN A 849 5.38 19.48 -5.85
N GLY A 850 6.08 19.52 -4.70
CA GLY A 850 6.03 20.63 -3.75
C GLY A 850 5.03 20.49 -2.58
N THR A 851 4.18 19.44 -2.55
CA THR A 851 3.31 19.17 -1.39
C THR A 851 4.02 18.32 -0.31
N LYS A 852 3.73 18.56 0.97
CA LYS A 852 4.34 17.82 2.11
C LYS A 852 3.80 16.39 2.28
N ALA A 853 2.70 16.03 1.62
CA ALA A 853 2.02 14.75 1.79
C ALA A 853 2.30 13.81 0.60
N VAL A 854 2.70 12.57 0.90
CA VAL A 854 3.03 11.53 -0.09
C VAL A 854 1.83 11.18 -0.99
N ALA A 855 0.61 11.30 -0.46
CA ALA A 855 -0.62 11.20 -1.20
C ALA A 855 -1.67 12.15 -0.60
N ASN A 856 -2.59 12.64 -1.43
CA ASN A 856 -3.65 13.57 -1.04
C ASN A 856 -5.01 13.03 -1.48
N TRP A 857 -6.04 13.13 -0.65
CA TRP A 857 -7.41 12.93 -1.11
C TRP A 857 -7.87 14.16 -1.88
N LEU A 858 -8.55 13.95 -3.00
CA LEU A 858 -9.28 14.98 -3.74
C LEU A 858 -10.77 14.66 -3.73
N TYR A 859 -11.60 15.67 -3.54
CA TYR A 859 -13.05 15.64 -3.76
C TYR A 859 -13.37 16.22 -5.14
N TRP A 860 -14.34 15.64 -5.83
CA TRP A 860 -15.08 16.29 -6.92
C TRP A 860 -16.48 15.69 -7.09
N LYS A 861 -17.34 16.41 -7.81
CA LYS A 861 -18.66 15.93 -8.27
C LYS A 861 -18.52 15.56 -9.75
N PRO A 862 -18.43 14.27 -10.14
CA PRO A 862 -18.23 13.88 -11.53
C PRO A 862 -19.49 14.15 -12.39
N ASP A 863 -19.29 14.61 -13.62
CA ASP A 863 -20.38 14.76 -14.60
C ASP A 863 -21.06 13.40 -14.88
N ASP A 864 -20.25 12.35 -15.00
CA ASP A 864 -20.71 10.95 -15.04
C ASP A 864 -21.30 10.53 -13.67
N GLN A 865 -22.61 10.34 -13.65
CA GLN A 865 -23.37 9.89 -12.47
C GLN A 865 -23.45 8.35 -12.34
N THR A 866 -22.88 7.59 -13.28
CA THR A 866 -22.93 6.12 -13.28
C THR A 866 -22.16 5.53 -12.09
N PRO A 867 -22.76 4.62 -11.31
CA PRO A 867 -22.06 3.98 -10.19
C PRO A 867 -20.76 3.26 -10.58
N TYR A 868 -19.71 3.42 -9.78
CA TYR A 868 -18.39 2.81 -10.06
C TYR A 868 -18.49 1.30 -10.28
N VAL A 869 -19.39 0.60 -9.59
CA VAL A 869 -19.61 -0.85 -9.77
C VAL A 869 -19.95 -1.23 -11.21
N LEU A 870 -20.66 -0.36 -11.94
CA LEU A 870 -21.01 -0.55 -13.36
C LEU A 870 -19.94 -0.02 -14.33
N SER A 871 -18.92 0.68 -13.84
CA SER A 871 -17.87 1.26 -14.69
C SER A 871 -17.06 0.18 -15.42
N ALA A 872 -16.61 0.47 -16.64
CA ALA A 872 -15.70 -0.40 -17.39
C ALA A 872 -14.41 -0.74 -16.64
N ARG A 873 -14.02 0.10 -15.66
CA ARG A 873 -12.90 -0.18 -14.76
C ARG A 873 -13.25 -1.25 -13.71
N ALA A 874 -14.40 -1.17 -13.04
CA ALA A 874 -14.84 -2.23 -12.14
C ALA A 874 -15.02 -3.58 -12.86
N VAL A 875 -15.48 -3.56 -14.12
CA VAL A 875 -15.53 -4.77 -14.97
C VAL A 875 -14.15 -5.40 -15.13
N ARG A 876 -13.17 -4.59 -15.54
CA ARG A 876 -11.78 -5.01 -15.82
C ARG A 876 -11.05 -5.48 -14.56
N ASP A 877 -11.22 -4.76 -13.45
CA ASP A 877 -10.66 -5.07 -12.14
C ASP A 877 -11.32 -6.33 -11.50
N ASN A 878 -12.37 -6.91 -12.12
CA ASN A 878 -13.28 -7.89 -11.52
C ASN A 878 -13.78 -7.47 -10.12
N TRP A 879 -13.96 -6.16 -9.93
CA TRP A 879 -14.35 -5.57 -8.67
C TRP A 879 -15.86 -5.75 -8.43
N LEU A 880 -16.20 -6.12 -7.20
CA LEU A 880 -17.55 -6.18 -6.66
C LEU A 880 -17.49 -5.63 -5.22
N PRO A 881 -18.60 -5.05 -4.71
CA PRO A 881 -18.70 -4.74 -3.29
C PRO A 881 -18.69 -5.99 -2.43
N ALA A 882 -18.37 -5.84 -1.14
CA ALA A 882 -18.45 -6.93 -0.16
C ALA A 882 -19.91 -7.30 0.13
N GLU A 883 -20.77 -6.30 0.29
CA GLU A 883 -22.20 -6.42 0.58
C GLU A 883 -23.00 -5.43 -0.28
N GLY A 884 -24.26 -5.76 -0.56
CA GLY A 884 -25.17 -4.94 -1.36
C GLY A 884 -24.76 -4.77 -2.83
N SER A 885 -25.42 -3.84 -3.51
CA SER A 885 -25.16 -3.48 -4.91
C SER A 885 -24.01 -2.48 -5.10
N ALA A 886 -23.72 -1.66 -4.07
CA ALA A 886 -22.97 -0.40 -4.17
C ALA A 886 -23.57 0.60 -5.19
N MET A 887 -24.89 0.59 -5.32
CA MET A 887 -25.72 1.53 -6.07
C MET A 887 -26.82 2.08 -5.15
N PRO A 888 -27.34 3.27 -5.42
CA PRO A 888 -28.53 3.77 -4.70
C PRO A 888 -29.82 3.14 -5.28
N PRO A 889 -30.96 3.19 -4.56
CA PRO A 889 -32.18 2.47 -4.95
C PRO A 889 -32.72 2.84 -6.34
N GLU A 890 -32.58 4.09 -6.79
CA GLU A 890 -32.98 4.51 -8.13
C GLU A 890 -32.19 3.84 -9.26
N TRP A 891 -30.98 3.35 -8.97
CA TRP A 891 -30.19 2.54 -9.90
C TRP A 891 -30.47 1.04 -9.76
N GLU A 892 -30.80 0.56 -8.56
CA GLU A 892 -31.28 -0.82 -8.37
C GLU A 892 -32.60 -1.05 -9.10
N HIS A 893 -33.58 -0.14 -8.97
CA HIS A 893 -34.89 -0.25 -9.63
C HIS A 893 -34.83 -0.14 -11.17
N LYS A 894 -33.74 0.38 -11.75
CA LYS A 894 -33.56 0.39 -13.22
C LYS A 894 -33.31 -1.02 -13.76
N LEU A 895 -32.79 -1.94 -12.94
CA LEU A 895 -32.50 -3.34 -13.29
C LEU A 895 -33.72 -4.23 -13.02
N PRO A 896 -33.98 -5.22 -13.88
CA PRO A 896 -34.94 -6.29 -13.58
C PRO A 896 -34.31 -7.29 -12.59
N GLU A 897 -35.15 -8.02 -11.86
CA GLU A 897 -34.72 -8.79 -10.69
C GLU A 897 -33.70 -9.90 -11.02
N GLU A 898 -33.75 -10.47 -12.23
CA GLU A 898 -32.81 -11.51 -12.67
C GLU A 898 -31.37 -10.98 -12.79
N LEU A 899 -31.21 -9.66 -12.99
CA LEU A 899 -29.92 -8.99 -13.09
C LEU A 899 -29.42 -8.39 -11.76
N HIS A 900 -30.11 -8.66 -10.63
CA HIS A 900 -29.69 -8.23 -9.29
C HIS A 900 -28.48 -9.06 -8.81
N PHE A 901 -27.31 -8.76 -9.35
CA PHE A 901 -26.06 -9.49 -9.10
C PHE A 901 -25.67 -9.58 -7.62
N TRP A 902 -26.17 -8.70 -6.77
CA TRP A 902 -25.94 -8.75 -5.32
C TRP A 902 -26.72 -9.87 -4.61
N LYS A 903 -27.85 -10.32 -5.17
CA LYS A 903 -28.67 -11.44 -4.67
C LYS A 903 -28.10 -12.83 -4.99
N ALA A 904 -27.19 -12.97 -5.97
CA ALA A 904 -26.64 -14.27 -6.34
C ALA A 904 -25.65 -14.81 -5.28
N GLY A 905 -25.71 -16.11 -4.96
CA GLY A 905 -24.84 -16.71 -3.94
C GLY A 905 -23.37 -16.85 -4.35
N ASP A 906 -23.10 -17.22 -5.61
CA ASP A 906 -21.74 -17.49 -6.11
C ASP A 906 -21.08 -16.25 -6.76
N ARG A 907 -19.77 -16.08 -6.53
CA ARG A 907 -18.97 -14.96 -7.04
C ARG A 907 -18.81 -14.95 -8.56
N LYS A 908 -18.70 -16.10 -9.23
CA LYS A 908 -18.61 -16.15 -10.71
C LYS A 908 -19.93 -15.66 -11.30
N LYS A 909 -21.06 -16.13 -10.76
CA LYS A 909 -22.41 -15.66 -11.12
C LYS A 909 -22.63 -14.17 -10.78
N LYS A 910 -22.13 -13.66 -9.63
CA LYS A 910 -22.14 -12.21 -9.36
C LYS A 910 -21.39 -11.41 -10.43
N LEU A 911 -20.21 -11.85 -10.86
CA LEU A 911 -19.41 -11.15 -11.88
C LEU A 911 -20.07 -11.17 -13.26
N GLU A 912 -20.70 -12.28 -13.63
CA GLU A 912 -21.46 -12.47 -14.86
C GLU A 912 -22.72 -11.60 -14.87
N LEU A 913 -23.59 -11.73 -13.87
CA LEU A 913 -24.78 -10.89 -13.73
C LEU A 913 -24.43 -9.41 -13.64
N ARG A 914 -23.29 -9.03 -13.06
CA ARG A 914 -22.84 -7.62 -13.04
C ARG A 914 -22.34 -7.13 -14.40
N LYS A 915 -21.80 -8.00 -15.27
CA LYS A 915 -21.51 -7.65 -16.68
C LYS A 915 -22.83 -7.44 -17.42
N LEU A 916 -23.77 -8.38 -17.30
CA LEU A 916 -25.09 -8.31 -17.91
C LEU A 916 -25.90 -7.11 -17.39
N ALA A 917 -25.82 -6.76 -16.10
CA ALA A 917 -26.48 -5.59 -15.51
C ALA A 917 -25.91 -4.28 -16.10
N ARG A 918 -24.59 -4.19 -16.26
CA ARG A 918 -23.95 -3.06 -16.96
C ARG A 918 -24.37 -3.02 -18.42
N GLU A 919 -24.41 -4.15 -19.11
CA GLU A 919 -24.77 -4.22 -20.53
C GLU A 919 -26.25 -3.89 -20.75
N TYR A 920 -27.14 -4.37 -19.88
CA TYR A 920 -28.55 -3.99 -19.84
C TYR A 920 -28.71 -2.50 -19.57
N LEU A 921 -28.02 -1.94 -18.57
CA LEU A 921 -28.10 -0.50 -18.29
C LEU A 921 -27.45 0.34 -19.39
N LYS A 922 -26.34 -0.09 -20.00
CA LYS A 922 -25.77 0.61 -21.16
C LYS A 922 -26.70 0.51 -22.37
N LYS A 923 -27.31 -0.65 -22.65
CA LYS A 923 -28.33 -0.76 -23.71
C LYS A 923 -29.56 0.09 -23.40
N LYS A 924 -29.99 0.16 -22.14
CA LYS A 924 -31.15 0.96 -21.71
C LYS A 924 -30.86 2.46 -21.65
N GLU A 925 -29.64 2.88 -21.34
CA GLU A 925 -29.18 4.27 -21.49
C GLU A 925 -29.04 4.64 -22.96
N VAL A 926 -28.51 3.75 -23.81
CA VAL A 926 -28.50 3.94 -25.26
C VAL A 926 -29.93 4.01 -25.83
N LEU A 927 -30.86 3.24 -25.29
CA LEU A 927 -32.30 3.30 -25.61
C LEU A 927 -33.06 4.40 -24.82
N SER A 928 -32.39 5.21 -24.00
CA SER A 928 -32.99 6.34 -23.27
C SER A 928 -32.25 7.66 -23.45
N VAL A 929 -31.19 7.67 -24.26
CA VAL A 929 -30.65 8.86 -24.91
C VAL A 929 -31.39 8.95 -26.23
N ASP A 930 -32.58 9.58 -26.16
CA ASP A 930 -33.32 10.01 -27.33
C ASP A 930 -32.55 11.14 -28.03
N ASP A 931 -31.52 10.77 -28.78
CA ASP A 931 -31.03 11.53 -29.92
C ASP A 931 -31.26 10.66 -31.18
N GLU A 932 -32.53 10.52 -31.56
CA GLU A 932 -32.90 10.11 -32.93
C GLU A 932 -32.40 11.20 -33.90
N VAL A 933 -31.17 11.04 -34.39
CA VAL A 933 -30.61 11.94 -35.39
C VAL A 933 -31.06 11.54 -36.79
N GLU A 934 -31.16 12.50 -37.71
CA GLU A 934 -31.36 12.16 -39.12
C GLU A 934 -30.07 11.60 -39.74
N PHE A 935 -30.24 10.64 -40.65
CA PHE A 935 -29.19 10.24 -41.58
C PHE A 935 -29.62 10.46 -43.03
N VAL A 936 -28.63 10.81 -43.86
CA VAL A 936 -28.79 11.01 -45.30
C VAL A 936 -27.63 10.32 -46.00
N LEU A 937 -27.94 9.42 -46.94
CA LEU A 937 -26.99 8.84 -47.88
C LEU A 937 -27.15 9.50 -49.24
N THR A 938 -26.09 10.06 -49.78
CA THR A 938 -26.04 10.63 -51.13
C THR A 938 -25.06 9.91 -52.03
N HIS A 939 -25.37 9.94 -53.33
CA HIS A 939 -24.48 9.54 -54.41
C HIS A 939 -24.21 10.78 -55.25
N ARG A 940 -22.94 11.13 -55.40
CA ARG A 940 -22.44 12.20 -56.25
C ARG A 940 -21.79 11.58 -57.48
N TYR A 941 -22.10 12.11 -58.66
CA TYR A 941 -21.46 11.70 -59.90
C TYR A 941 -21.27 12.89 -60.85
N TRP A 942 -20.29 12.77 -61.74
CA TRP A 942 -20.16 13.65 -62.90
C TRP A 942 -19.59 12.89 -64.10
N GLN A 943 -19.97 13.34 -65.29
CA GLN A 943 -19.51 12.76 -66.54
C GLN A 943 -18.90 13.85 -67.42
N GLY A 944 -17.63 13.67 -67.78
CA GLY A 944 -16.98 14.52 -68.77
C GLY A 944 -17.46 14.22 -70.18
N GLN A 945 -17.06 15.08 -71.14
CA GLN A 945 -17.18 14.77 -72.56
C GLN A 945 -16.52 13.41 -72.84
N TYR A 946 -17.21 12.51 -73.55
CA TYR A 946 -16.74 11.16 -73.85
C TYR A 946 -15.36 11.18 -74.54
N VAL A 947 -14.30 10.91 -73.77
CA VAL A 947 -12.99 10.52 -74.28
C VAL A 947 -12.84 9.03 -73.97
N VAL A 948 -12.61 8.25 -75.02
CA VAL A 948 -12.62 6.79 -74.99
C VAL A 948 -11.68 6.27 -73.88
N ARG A 949 -12.24 5.54 -72.89
CA ARG A 949 -11.64 4.99 -71.64
C ARG A 949 -11.77 5.81 -70.35
N GLY A 950 -12.49 6.92 -70.32
CA GLY A 950 -12.91 7.54 -69.04
C GLY A 950 -14.10 6.83 -68.41
N LEU A 951 -13.95 6.25 -67.21
CA LEU A 951 -15.09 5.85 -66.37
C LEU A 951 -15.76 7.12 -65.77
N PRO A 952 -17.08 7.11 -65.52
CA PRO A 952 -17.70 8.15 -64.69
C PRO A 952 -17.06 8.12 -63.30
N VAL A 953 -16.86 9.31 -62.70
CA VAL A 953 -16.43 9.40 -61.31
C VAL A 953 -17.70 9.47 -60.47
N GLU A 954 -17.91 8.43 -59.67
CA GLU A 954 -18.99 8.30 -58.70
C GLU A 954 -18.40 8.19 -57.29
N ASP A 955 -19.04 8.81 -56.32
CA ASP A 955 -18.71 8.66 -54.91
C ASP A 955 -19.91 8.82 -53.97
N TYR A 956 -19.84 8.12 -52.84
CA TYR A 956 -20.95 7.93 -51.92
C TYR A 956 -20.65 8.62 -50.60
N HIS A 957 -21.63 9.33 -50.01
CA HIS A 957 -21.44 10.07 -48.77
C HIS A 957 -22.59 9.80 -47.82
N ILE A 958 -22.29 9.54 -46.54
CA ILE A 958 -23.30 9.37 -45.49
C ILE A 958 -23.09 10.38 -44.36
N LYS A 959 -24.16 11.09 -44.01
CA LYS A 959 -24.26 11.94 -42.81
C LYS A 959 -25.10 11.21 -41.77
N ILE A 960 -24.65 11.19 -40.52
CA ILE A 960 -25.40 10.66 -39.36
C ILE A 960 -25.19 11.64 -38.21
N GLY A 961 -26.19 12.49 -37.91
CA GLY A 961 -25.99 13.61 -36.99
C GLY A 961 -24.82 14.50 -37.45
N GLU A 962 -23.79 14.66 -36.61
CA GLU A 962 -22.56 15.40 -36.96
C GLU A 962 -21.47 14.57 -37.68
N HIS A 963 -21.62 13.25 -37.77
CA HIS A 963 -20.64 12.41 -38.46
C HIS A 963 -20.87 12.46 -39.97
N ARG A 964 -19.80 12.71 -40.73
CA ARG A 964 -19.81 12.78 -42.20
C ARG A 964 -18.72 11.84 -42.73
N PHE A 965 -19.10 10.86 -43.53
CA PHE A 965 -18.18 9.87 -44.11
C PHE A 965 -18.30 9.82 -45.63
N HIS A 966 -17.16 9.78 -46.31
CA HIS A 966 -17.04 9.44 -47.72
C HIS A 966 -16.78 7.93 -47.83
N LEU A 967 -17.57 7.23 -48.64
CA LEU A 967 -17.58 5.78 -48.78
C LEU A 967 -17.07 5.36 -50.16
N ASP A 968 -16.21 4.34 -50.22
CA ASP A 968 -15.64 3.83 -51.47
C ASP A 968 -16.62 3.01 -52.34
N LYS A 969 -17.80 2.66 -51.81
CA LYS A 969 -18.83 1.81 -52.45
C LYS A 969 -20.24 2.18 -51.98
N ASP A 970 -21.25 1.87 -52.80
CA ASP A 970 -22.67 1.99 -52.43
C ASP A 970 -23.04 1.00 -51.30
N PRO A 971 -23.44 1.47 -50.11
CA PRO A 971 -23.87 0.60 -49.02
C PRO A 971 -25.29 0.04 -49.18
N THR A 972 -26.03 0.43 -50.22
CA THR A 972 -27.40 -0.03 -50.52
C THR A 972 -27.46 -1.23 -51.46
N HIS A 973 -26.30 -1.73 -51.91
CA HIS A 973 -26.16 -3.01 -52.61
C HIS A 973 -25.55 -4.09 -51.70
N GLU A 974 -25.16 -5.23 -52.27
CA GLU A 974 -24.63 -6.37 -51.53
C GLU A 974 -23.44 -5.95 -50.63
N PHE A 975 -23.67 -5.99 -49.32
CA PHE A 975 -22.74 -5.41 -48.36
C PHE A 975 -21.50 -6.32 -48.23
N PRO A 976 -20.29 -5.87 -48.61
CA PRO A 976 -19.12 -6.75 -48.70
C PRO A 976 -18.69 -7.28 -47.32
N GLU A 977 -18.32 -8.56 -47.24
CA GLU A 977 -17.88 -9.22 -46.00
C GLU A 977 -16.75 -8.46 -45.28
N ASN A 978 -15.81 -7.93 -46.07
CA ASN A 978 -14.66 -7.16 -45.57
C ASN A 978 -15.01 -5.73 -45.15
N GLY A 979 -16.23 -5.25 -45.47
CA GLY A 979 -16.70 -3.89 -45.20
C GLY A 979 -16.42 -2.90 -46.32
N ILE A 980 -16.95 -1.70 -46.13
CA ILE A 980 -16.81 -0.53 -47.01
C ILE A 980 -15.80 0.43 -46.36
N SER A 981 -14.89 1.01 -47.15
CA SER A 981 -13.91 1.96 -46.65
C SER A 981 -14.57 3.32 -46.46
N ALA A 982 -14.43 3.91 -45.27
CA ALA A 982 -15.10 5.14 -44.89
C ALA A 982 -14.08 6.19 -44.39
N LEU A 983 -13.88 7.27 -45.14
CA LEU A 983 -13.03 8.39 -44.73
C LEU A 983 -13.89 9.45 -44.03
N GLN A 984 -13.56 9.79 -42.78
CA GLN A 984 -14.30 10.80 -42.02
C GLN A 984 -13.83 12.21 -42.38
N PHE A 985 -14.77 13.14 -42.57
CA PHE A 985 -14.47 14.54 -42.90
C PHE A 985 -15.35 15.51 -42.11
N HIS A 986 -14.99 16.80 -42.11
CA HIS A 986 -15.67 17.87 -41.35
C HIS A 986 -16.20 19.01 -42.23
N ASP A 987 -16.12 18.86 -43.55
CA ASP A 987 -16.58 19.87 -44.52
C ASP A 987 -18.11 20.02 -44.58
N LYS A 988 -18.51 21.11 -45.24
CA LYS A 988 -19.88 21.64 -45.32
C LYS A 988 -20.93 20.61 -45.75
N ASP A 989 -22.15 20.80 -45.26
CA ASP A 989 -23.34 19.99 -45.61
C ASP A 989 -23.76 20.02 -47.10
N GLU A 990 -23.09 20.81 -47.95
CA GLU A 990 -23.34 20.87 -49.41
C GLU A 990 -23.31 19.49 -50.09
N TYR A 991 -22.55 18.52 -49.55
CA TYR A 991 -22.47 17.12 -50.00
C TYR A 991 -23.78 16.33 -49.86
N PHE A 992 -24.68 16.80 -48.99
CA PHE A 992 -25.94 16.12 -48.65
C PHE A 992 -27.17 16.84 -49.22
N VAL A 993 -26.96 17.94 -49.95
CA VAL A 993 -28.03 18.69 -50.63
C VAL A 993 -28.20 18.14 -52.03
N GLU A 994 -29.40 17.71 -52.38
CA GLU A 994 -29.77 17.18 -53.71
C GLU A 994 -29.60 18.23 -54.83
N GLY A 995 -29.37 17.78 -56.07
CA GLY A 995 -29.35 18.61 -57.28
C GLY A 995 -27.96 18.97 -57.83
N GLU A 996 -27.95 19.84 -58.84
CA GLU A 996 -26.77 20.21 -59.63
C GLU A 996 -25.81 21.14 -58.86
N LYS A 997 -24.51 20.84 -58.93
CA LYS A 997 -23.42 21.57 -58.28
C LYS A 997 -22.52 22.26 -59.30
N LYS A 998 -22.39 23.58 -59.18
CA LYS A 998 -21.59 24.43 -60.06
C LYS A 998 -20.11 23.99 -60.06
N PRO A 999 -19.43 24.04 -61.23
CA PRO A 999 -17.98 23.83 -61.32
C PRO A 999 -17.21 24.70 -60.33
N GLN A 1000 -16.04 24.22 -59.88
CA GLN A 1000 -15.12 24.92 -58.96
C GLN A 1000 -15.71 25.24 -57.57
N SER A 1001 -16.64 24.41 -57.10
CA SER A 1001 -17.15 24.43 -55.72
C SER A 1001 -16.51 23.34 -54.87
N ALA A 1002 -16.62 23.42 -53.54
CA ALA A 1002 -16.06 22.40 -52.63
C ALA A 1002 -16.60 20.98 -52.94
N VAL A 1003 -17.86 20.91 -53.38
CA VAL A 1003 -18.55 19.67 -53.77
C VAL A 1003 -18.46 19.33 -55.27
N ASN A 1004 -17.77 20.15 -56.06
CA ASN A 1004 -17.48 19.86 -57.48
C ASN A 1004 -16.11 20.45 -57.88
N PRO A 1005 -15.02 19.67 -57.77
CA PRO A 1005 -13.67 20.14 -58.10
C PRO A 1005 -13.42 20.33 -59.60
N ASN A 1006 -14.38 19.96 -60.47
CA ASN A 1006 -14.21 20.11 -61.91
C ASN A 1006 -14.19 21.57 -62.34
N ARG A 1007 -13.36 21.89 -63.33
CA ARG A 1007 -13.21 23.26 -63.85
C ARG A 1007 -14.36 23.74 -64.74
N LYS A 1008 -15.10 22.81 -65.39
CA LYS A 1008 -16.06 23.11 -66.46
C LYS A 1008 -17.38 22.32 -66.45
N ILE A 1009 -17.40 21.11 -65.90
CA ILE A 1009 -18.59 20.24 -65.90
C ILE A 1009 -19.34 20.30 -64.57
N PRO A 1010 -20.68 20.26 -64.56
CA PRO A 1010 -21.45 20.14 -63.33
C PRO A 1010 -21.26 18.75 -62.70
N ALA A 1011 -21.52 18.67 -61.39
CA ALA A 1011 -21.68 17.42 -60.68
C ALA A 1011 -23.11 17.33 -60.14
N TYR A 1012 -23.66 16.13 -60.07
CA TYR A 1012 -25.03 15.89 -59.64
C TYR A 1012 -25.01 15.08 -58.35
N ILE A 1013 -25.79 15.51 -57.36
CA ILE A 1013 -25.96 14.79 -56.09
C ILE A 1013 -27.40 14.31 -56.00
N HIS A 1014 -27.59 12.99 -55.86
CA HIS A 1014 -28.87 12.33 -55.61
C HIS A 1014 -28.92 11.76 -54.20
N VAL A 1015 -30.07 11.82 -53.54
CA VAL A 1015 -30.27 11.16 -52.23
C VAL A 1015 -30.68 9.70 -52.45
N LEU A 1016 -29.79 8.76 -52.11
CA LEU A 1016 -30.03 7.32 -52.25
C LEU A 1016 -30.95 6.75 -51.19
N ASP A 1017 -30.84 7.24 -49.95
CA ASP A 1017 -31.69 6.90 -48.82
C ASP A 1017 -31.64 8.01 -47.74
N ARG A 1018 -32.69 8.09 -46.93
CA ARG A 1018 -32.76 8.99 -45.77
C ARG A 1018 -33.68 8.40 -44.71
N GLY A 1019 -33.42 8.68 -43.45
CA GLY A 1019 -34.25 8.21 -42.35
C GLY A 1019 -33.72 8.63 -40.99
N LYS A 1020 -34.26 8.02 -39.94
CA LYS A 1020 -33.76 8.21 -38.58
C LYS A 1020 -32.61 7.24 -38.30
N ALA A 1021 -31.69 7.66 -37.45
CA ALA A 1021 -30.59 6.87 -36.95
C ALA A 1021 -30.51 6.99 -35.42
N GLU A 1022 -30.38 5.85 -34.76
CA GLU A 1022 -30.12 5.73 -33.33
C GLU A 1022 -28.61 5.49 -33.16
N ILE A 1023 -27.90 6.43 -32.52
CA ILE A 1023 -26.47 6.26 -32.24
C ILE A 1023 -26.31 5.37 -31.01
N ILE A 1024 -25.88 4.13 -31.24
CA ILE A 1024 -25.73 3.09 -30.22
C ILE A 1024 -24.42 3.21 -29.43
N ALA A 1025 -23.39 3.77 -30.05
CA ALA A 1025 -22.16 4.20 -29.38
C ALA A 1025 -21.37 5.12 -30.33
N ASP A 1026 -20.95 6.29 -29.87
CA ASP A 1026 -19.94 7.11 -30.54
C ASP A 1026 -18.67 7.16 -29.66
N GLU A 1027 -17.61 6.51 -30.12
CA GLU A 1027 -16.35 6.34 -29.40
C GLU A 1027 -15.15 6.54 -30.34
N PRO A 1028 -13.97 7.00 -29.87
CA PRO A 1028 -12.86 7.39 -30.75
C PRO A 1028 -12.32 6.35 -31.74
N LEU A 1029 -12.70 5.07 -31.59
CA LEU A 1029 -12.29 3.96 -32.46
C LEU A 1029 -13.47 3.23 -33.13
N TYR A 1030 -14.72 3.49 -32.73
CA TYR A 1030 -15.91 2.82 -33.27
C TYR A 1030 -17.18 3.67 -33.11
N LEU A 1031 -18.01 3.72 -34.15
CA LEU A 1031 -19.32 4.37 -34.17
C LEU A 1031 -20.36 3.29 -34.52
N HIS A 1032 -21.23 2.94 -33.59
CA HIS A 1032 -22.32 1.98 -33.78
C HIS A 1032 -23.63 2.73 -33.98
N VAL A 1033 -24.41 2.36 -34.99
CA VAL A 1033 -25.66 3.04 -35.38
C VAL A 1033 -26.71 2.04 -35.80
N ARG A 1034 -27.97 2.26 -35.44
CA ARG A 1034 -29.11 1.57 -36.06
C ARG A 1034 -29.78 2.53 -37.02
N LEU A 1035 -29.72 2.21 -38.31
CA LEU A 1035 -30.32 3.02 -39.38
C LEU A 1035 -31.74 2.53 -39.66
N ASN A 1036 -32.67 3.47 -39.83
CA ASN A 1036 -34.09 3.24 -40.11
C ASN A 1036 -34.49 3.99 -41.40
N GLY A 1037 -33.80 3.72 -42.51
CA GLY A 1037 -34.16 4.20 -43.85
C GLY A 1037 -35.00 3.21 -44.65
N LYS A 1038 -35.19 3.51 -45.95
CA LYS A 1038 -35.88 2.61 -46.89
C LYS A 1038 -34.99 1.51 -47.45
N LYS A 1039 -33.67 1.75 -47.55
CA LYS A 1039 -32.66 0.82 -48.06
C LYS A 1039 -31.69 0.39 -46.96
N LEU A 1040 -31.13 1.36 -46.22
CA LEU A 1040 -30.29 1.11 -45.06
C LEU A 1040 -31.16 0.94 -43.82
N LYS A 1041 -31.46 -0.33 -43.51
CA LYS A 1041 -32.20 -0.72 -42.31
C LYS A 1041 -31.44 -1.76 -41.49
N GLY A 1042 -31.40 -1.56 -40.17
CA GLY A 1042 -30.80 -2.47 -39.19
C GLY A 1042 -29.55 -1.89 -38.52
N LEU A 1043 -28.79 -2.75 -37.85
CA LEU A 1043 -27.56 -2.39 -37.14
C LEU A 1043 -26.38 -2.25 -38.11
N PHE A 1044 -25.58 -1.19 -37.96
CA PHE A 1044 -24.32 -0.96 -38.66
C PHE A 1044 -23.25 -0.43 -37.69
N TYR A 1045 -21.98 -0.56 -38.07
CA TYR A 1045 -20.86 -0.01 -37.31
C TYR A 1045 -19.73 0.47 -38.22
N PHE A 1046 -19.10 1.57 -37.82
CA PHE A 1046 -17.81 2.05 -38.34
C PHE A 1046 -16.73 1.69 -37.32
N ARG A 1047 -15.55 1.26 -37.75
CA ARG A 1047 -14.42 0.94 -36.86
C ARG A 1047 -13.07 1.33 -37.46
N ARG A 1048 -12.14 1.83 -36.65
CA ARG A 1048 -10.74 2.07 -37.06
C ARG A 1048 -9.73 1.43 -36.09
N THR A 1049 -8.48 1.30 -36.53
CA THR A 1049 -7.42 0.54 -35.81
C THR A 1049 -6.71 1.34 -34.72
N SER A 1050 -6.56 2.66 -34.89
CA SER A 1050 -5.99 3.59 -33.91
C SER A 1050 -6.73 4.94 -33.98
N ARG A 1051 -6.42 5.87 -33.06
CA ARG A 1051 -7.01 7.22 -33.09
C ARG A 1051 -6.51 8.07 -34.25
N ASP A 1052 -5.29 7.77 -34.70
CA ASP A 1052 -4.58 8.48 -35.76
C ASP A 1052 -4.84 7.84 -37.14
N ALA A 1053 -5.62 6.76 -37.20
CA ALA A 1053 -6.06 6.16 -38.45
C ALA A 1053 -7.16 7.01 -39.11
N GLU A 1054 -6.91 7.42 -40.34
CA GLU A 1054 -7.80 8.26 -41.16
C GLU A 1054 -9.04 7.47 -41.66
N PHE A 1055 -8.83 6.20 -42.03
CA PHE A 1055 -9.88 5.33 -42.56
C PHE A 1055 -10.59 4.53 -41.46
N TRP A 1056 -11.92 4.49 -41.60
CA TRP A 1056 -12.83 3.62 -40.88
C TRP A 1056 -13.30 2.50 -41.80
N THR A 1057 -13.72 1.37 -41.23
CA THR A 1057 -14.38 0.26 -41.92
C THR A 1057 -15.85 0.27 -41.53
N PHE A 1058 -16.73 0.57 -42.48
CA PHE A 1058 -18.19 0.51 -42.34
C PHE A 1058 -18.69 -0.93 -42.61
N LYS A 1059 -19.47 -1.49 -41.69
CA LYS A 1059 -19.99 -2.87 -41.75
C LYS A 1059 -21.42 -2.96 -41.25
N LYS A 1060 -22.18 -3.90 -41.80
CA LYS A 1060 -23.47 -4.33 -41.25
C LYS A 1060 -23.25 -5.22 -40.01
N GLY A 1061 -24.00 -4.98 -38.95
CA GLY A 1061 -23.98 -5.76 -37.71
C GLY A 1061 -24.96 -6.93 -37.74
N MET A 1062 -24.66 -7.97 -36.96
CA MET A 1062 -25.65 -9.02 -36.63
C MET A 1062 -26.61 -8.49 -35.57
N GLU A 1063 -27.92 -8.72 -35.74
CA GLU A 1063 -28.96 -8.24 -34.81
C GLU A 1063 -28.91 -8.93 -33.43
N SER A 1064 -28.11 -9.98 -33.27
CA SER A 1064 -27.99 -10.80 -32.06
C SER A 1064 -26.95 -10.32 -31.03
N PHE A 1065 -26.60 -9.02 -31.02
CA PHE A 1065 -25.55 -8.45 -30.15
C PHE A 1065 -26.06 -7.50 -29.06
#